data_AF-A0A8H5V4R4-F1
#
_entry.id   AF-A0A8H5V4R4-F1
#
_cell.length_a   1.000
_cell.length_b   1.000
_cell.length_c   1.000
_cell.angle_alpha   90.00
_cell.angle_beta   90.00
_cell.angle_gamma   90.00
#
_symmetry.space_group_name_H-M   'P 1'
#
loop_
_entity.id
_entity.type
_entity.pdbx_description
1 polymer ?
#
loop_
_entity_poly.entity_id
_entity_poly.type
_entity_poly.pdbx_seq_one_letter_code
_entity_poly.pdbx_strand_id
1 'polypeptide(L)'
;MIRGLLYQTRDWLDDWTKSGSNVFVHHELYRNSLPNCISDAFTTLSSYLSRTPETSEMVLRIAELKAERLLVSEGDKNTAGDILKSLSRVQALLVYCTIRLLDGDLRQRHKAEQHLQTLEDWTKEMMNKALEATNNGDMIIKNHLTDVSPQYFTLPLLLGQFSPEQLLWHSWVLSESVRRTWCVSMGLQSGYELLKTECGPCYGTLPITTRKGLWEATSAFTWTKMCADSNIGFMCRNDHEKVMADMGPGDIDDFALCMMELDIGPDRMARWKSERSGVREEIRVITAHPMMARQWILNDQQGFETSLKYETKVPIPPQDELGPNDVLVKLQAASLNYRDLVIAASAQFGPITPPMIPLCDGAGSVEAVGSAVKDYKLGDRVITFPAPDVVMERGNDADVSMSDVPTMLGLGTRGTLRTHGVFSESALVHAPQSLDWLQAATLPVTWITAWNALSKLGRDKIGPQTWILVQGTGGVSVATLQLASSFGLTVVATTSSQEKAEKLKKLGATHVVNYRENATSWGKEARSLTPNGVGFDMIVDIGGDETLKQSLEAVRPYGSIQVVGAVAQNTEPVSMMGALMFTCTIRGFLMGSHNQYKDLVRYIDEKKLKPAYDDNVFELIDAKEAYRKLKEQKHFVKVVIRIDHD
;
A
#
# COMPACT_ATOMS: atom_id res chain seq x y z
N MET A 1 8.76 5.20 -7.01
CA MET A 1 10.23 5.24 -6.90
C MET A 1 10.71 6.07 -5.69
N ILE A 2 10.37 7.36 -5.59
CA ILE A 2 10.98 8.27 -4.59
C ILE A 2 10.50 8.06 -3.14
N ARG A 3 9.20 7.81 -2.91
CA ARG A 3 8.71 7.31 -1.60
C ARG A 3 9.38 5.99 -1.22
N GLY A 4 9.73 5.17 -2.21
CA GLY A 4 10.47 3.92 -2.03
C GLY A 4 11.84 4.13 -1.39
N LEU A 5 12.58 5.18 -1.73
CA LEU A 5 13.89 5.48 -1.13
C LEU A 5 13.81 5.85 0.35
N LEU A 6 12.79 6.64 0.73
CA LEU A 6 12.55 7.01 2.13
C LEU A 6 12.19 5.79 2.98
N TYR A 7 11.33 4.90 2.48
CA TYR A 7 10.99 3.65 3.16
C TYR A 7 12.15 2.65 3.16
N GLN A 8 12.91 2.56 2.06
CA GLN A 8 14.10 1.70 1.97
C GLN A 8 15.18 2.12 2.97
N THR A 9 15.38 3.44 3.14
CA THR A 9 16.30 3.96 4.16
C THR A 9 15.83 3.58 5.57
N ARG A 10 14.52 3.58 5.82
CA ARG A 10 13.95 3.09 7.09
C ARG A 10 14.25 1.60 7.30
N ASP A 11 14.08 0.78 6.26
CA ASP A 11 14.32 -0.66 6.35
C ASP A 11 15.81 -0.96 6.60
N TRP A 12 16.73 -0.23 5.95
CA TRP A 12 18.17 -0.31 6.26
C TRP A 12 18.49 0.12 7.69
N LEU A 13 17.80 1.11 8.23
CA LEU A 13 17.95 1.52 9.63
C LEU A 13 17.43 0.43 10.58
N ASP A 14 16.32 -0.24 10.24
CA ASP A 14 15.77 -1.36 11.00
C ASP A 14 16.74 -2.57 11.05
N ASP A 15 17.48 -2.84 9.97
CA ASP A 15 18.48 -3.92 9.94
C ASP A 15 19.57 -3.78 11.00
N TRP A 16 19.91 -2.54 11.37
CA TRP A 16 20.85 -2.29 12.47
C TRP A 16 20.30 -2.80 13.81
N THR A 17 18.99 -2.65 14.07
CA THR A 17 18.40 -3.12 15.33
C THR A 17 18.40 -4.65 15.45
N LYS A 18 18.49 -5.35 14.32
CA LYS A 18 18.51 -6.82 14.24
C LYS A 18 19.92 -7.39 14.29
N SER A 19 20.89 -6.73 13.67
CA SER A 19 22.22 -7.29 13.40
C SER A 19 23.39 -6.48 13.96
N GLY A 20 23.15 -5.27 14.47
CA GLY A 20 24.20 -4.32 14.86
C GLY A 20 24.94 -3.68 13.67
N SER A 21 24.49 -3.92 12.44
CA SER A 21 25.07 -3.39 11.21
C SER A 21 23.99 -3.11 10.17
N ASN A 22 24.32 -2.35 9.14
CA ASN A 22 23.44 -2.13 7.99
C ASN A 22 24.26 -1.84 6.73
N VAL A 23 23.60 -1.37 5.67
CA VAL A 23 24.23 -1.14 4.37
C VAL A 23 25.30 -0.04 4.38
N PHE A 24 25.34 0.86 5.37
CA PHE A 24 26.32 1.95 5.46
C PHE A 24 27.08 2.02 6.80
N VAL A 25 26.73 1.16 7.77
CA VAL A 25 27.43 0.94 9.04
C VAL A 25 27.88 -0.51 9.12
N HIS A 26 29.14 -0.77 8.84
CA HIS A 26 29.74 -2.10 8.90
C HIS A 26 29.82 -2.62 10.35
N HIS A 27 29.66 -3.92 10.57
CA HIS A 27 29.67 -4.54 11.90
C HIS A 27 31.00 -4.34 12.66
N GLU A 28 32.12 -4.25 11.94
CA GLU A 28 33.44 -3.95 12.54
C GLU A 28 33.72 -2.46 12.78
N LEU A 29 32.95 -1.53 12.19
CA LEU A 29 33.30 -0.10 12.19
C LEU A 29 33.41 0.50 13.61
N TYR A 30 32.49 0.12 14.50
CA TYR A 30 32.41 0.63 15.87
C TYR A 30 32.62 -0.44 16.93
N ARG A 31 33.11 -1.63 16.55
CA ARG A 31 33.22 -2.79 17.43
C ARG A 31 34.07 -2.53 18.68
N ASN A 32 35.17 -1.81 18.52
CA ASN A 32 36.12 -1.54 19.60
C ASN A 32 35.85 -0.23 20.35
N SER A 33 35.14 0.71 19.72
CA SER A 33 34.80 2.01 20.31
C SER A 33 33.54 2.56 19.66
N LEU A 34 32.44 2.58 20.41
CA LEU A 34 31.15 3.10 19.95
C LEU A 34 31.02 4.58 20.33
N PRO A 35 30.96 5.51 19.35
CA PRO A 35 30.80 6.93 19.65
C PRO A 35 29.46 7.21 20.34
N ASN A 36 29.46 8.12 21.32
CA ASN A 36 28.25 8.50 22.06
C ASN A 36 27.10 8.94 21.13
N CYS A 37 27.40 9.67 20.05
CA CYS A 37 26.39 10.10 19.08
C CYS A 37 25.73 8.94 18.33
N ILE A 38 26.48 7.88 18.02
CA ILE A 38 25.96 6.67 17.38
C ILE A 38 25.12 5.89 18.39
N SER A 39 25.63 5.67 19.60
CA SER A 39 24.87 5.03 20.67
C SER A 39 23.53 5.73 20.91
N ASP A 40 23.54 7.06 21.00
CA ASP A 40 22.33 7.88 21.18
C ASP A 40 21.38 7.79 19.97
N ALA A 41 21.89 7.89 18.74
CA ALA A 41 21.08 7.85 17.53
C ALA A 41 20.36 6.50 17.38
N PHE A 42 21.09 5.40 17.55
CA PHE A 42 20.54 4.08 17.35
C PHE A 42 19.69 3.58 18.53
N THR A 43 19.95 4.02 19.76
CA THR A 43 19.01 3.81 20.89
C THR A 43 17.69 4.53 20.65
N THR A 44 17.76 5.76 20.12
CA THR A 44 16.58 6.54 19.73
C THR A 44 15.83 5.85 18.59
N LEU A 45 16.55 5.34 17.59
CA LEU A 45 15.98 4.59 16.47
C LEU A 45 15.26 3.32 16.94
N SER A 46 15.87 2.54 17.84
CA SER A 46 15.23 1.35 18.41
C SER A 46 13.95 1.71 19.15
N SER A 47 13.98 2.77 19.98
CA SER A 47 12.79 3.30 20.66
C SER A 47 11.72 3.78 19.68
N TYR A 48 12.14 4.38 18.55
CA TYR A 48 11.25 4.82 17.48
C TYR A 48 10.60 3.65 16.77
N LEU A 49 11.34 2.60 16.42
CA LEU A 49 10.81 1.42 15.75
C LEU A 49 9.86 0.61 16.65
N SER A 50 10.07 0.62 17.97
CA SER A 50 9.23 -0.09 18.95
C SER A 50 8.11 0.75 19.59
N ARG A 51 7.91 2.00 19.15
CA ARG A 51 6.95 2.92 19.79
C ARG A 51 5.50 2.49 19.62
N THR A 52 4.67 2.83 20.60
CA THR A 52 3.21 2.72 20.56
C THR A 52 2.57 4.09 20.25
N PRO A 53 1.27 4.17 19.92
CA PRO A 53 0.59 5.45 19.74
C PRO A 53 0.74 6.40 20.94
N GLU A 54 0.70 5.87 22.17
CA GLU A 54 0.79 6.63 23.42
C GLU A 54 2.19 7.17 23.68
N THR A 55 3.22 6.50 23.18
CA THR A 55 4.63 6.86 23.38
C THR A 55 5.23 7.62 22.19
N SER A 56 4.52 7.68 21.06
CA SER A 56 5.04 8.21 19.80
C SER A 56 5.47 9.68 19.91
N GLU A 57 4.66 10.54 20.53
CA GLU A 57 4.99 11.96 20.70
C GLU A 57 6.26 12.14 21.55
N MET A 58 6.37 11.39 22.65
CA MET A 58 7.54 11.43 23.53
C MET A 58 8.81 10.98 22.82
N VAL A 59 8.76 9.86 22.08
CA VAL A 59 9.92 9.32 21.35
C VAL A 59 10.40 10.27 20.26
N LEU A 60 9.46 10.86 19.52
CA LEU A 60 9.76 11.88 18.52
C LEU A 60 10.39 13.14 19.15
N ARG A 61 9.91 13.56 20.32
CA ARG A 61 10.52 14.66 21.08
C ARG A 61 11.93 14.31 21.57
N ILE A 62 12.19 13.07 21.97
CA ILE A 62 13.54 12.59 22.31
C ILE A 62 14.46 12.68 21.10
N ALA A 63 14.00 12.26 19.92
CA ALA A 63 14.78 12.36 18.68
C ALA A 63 15.12 13.80 18.34
N GLU A 64 14.18 14.74 18.50
CA GLU A 64 14.43 16.16 18.33
C GLU A 64 15.49 16.68 19.31
N LEU A 65 15.36 16.40 20.61
CA LEU A 65 16.30 16.86 21.65
C LEU A 65 17.71 16.28 21.49
N LYS A 66 17.82 15.05 21.01
CA LYS A 66 19.11 14.40 20.75
C LYS A 66 19.77 14.96 19.49
N ALA A 67 18.99 15.23 18.43
CA ALA A 67 19.48 15.91 17.23
C ALA A 67 19.99 17.33 17.56
N GLU A 68 19.26 18.11 18.34
CA GLU A 68 19.68 19.46 18.75
C GLU A 68 20.98 19.43 19.58
N ARG A 69 21.12 18.46 20.49
CA ARG A 69 22.37 18.28 21.25
C ARG A 69 23.56 17.92 20.37
N LEU A 70 23.36 17.08 19.35
CA LEU A 70 24.40 16.72 18.39
C LEU A 70 24.93 17.98 17.67
N LEU A 71 24.02 18.89 17.29
CA LEU A 71 24.37 20.16 16.62
C LEU A 71 25.08 21.16 17.54
N VAL A 72 24.70 21.24 18.82
CA VAL A 72 25.33 22.17 19.79
C VAL A 72 26.73 21.74 20.22
N SER A 73 27.06 20.44 20.13
CA SER A 73 28.39 19.92 20.47
C SER A 73 29.54 20.42 19.56
N GLU A 74 29.25 21.26 18.57
CA GLU A 74 30.17 21.89 17.62
C GLU A 74 31.11 22.97 18.19
N GLY A 75 31.17 23.15 19.51
CA GLY A 75 32.03 24.17 20.14
C GLY A 75 33.54 23.92 20.06
N ASP A 76 34.01 22.69 19.85
CA ASP A 76 35.45 22.38 19.78
C ASP A 76 35.97 22.46 18.33
N LYS A 77 36.23 23.69 17.90
CA LYS A 77 37.06 23.98 16.73
C LYS A 77 38.49 23.46 16.98
N ASN A 78 39.10 22.89 15.94
CA ASN A 78 40.49 22.42 15.86
C ASN A 78 40.87 21.14 16.63
N THR A 79 40.43 20.00 16.10
CA THR A 79 41.33 18.83 16.01
C THR A 79 41.23 18.25 14.60
N ALA A 80 42.22 18.58 13.77
CA ALA A 80 42.50 17.79 12.58
C ALA A 80 42.80 16.34 13.02
N GLY A 81 42.12 15.35 12.43
CA GLY A 81 42.59 13.98 12.50
C GLY A 81 41.57 12.85 12.62
N ASP A 82 40.29 13.09 12.93
CA ASP A 82 39.36 11.96 13.16
C ASP A 82 38.23 11.86 12.13
N ILE A 83 38.48 11.07 11.08
CA ILE A 83 37.48 10.67 10.08
C ILE A 83 36.31 9.95 10.75
N LEU A 84 36.58 9.09 11.74
CA LEU A 84 35.56 8.29 12.41
C LEU A 84 34.59 9.20 13.17
N LYS A 85 35.10 10.27 13.82
CA LYS A 85 34.26 11.29 14.46
C LYS A 85 33.39 12.07 13.46
N SER A 86 33.90 12.34 12.26
CA SER A 86 33.13 13.03 11.22
C SER A 86 32.06 12.11 10.63
N LEU A 87 32.42 10.87 10.32
CA LEU A 87 31.52 9.81 9.85
C LEU A 87 30.40 9.52 10.85
N SER A 88 30.74 9.37 12.13
CA SER A 88 29.77 9.05 13.18
C SER A 88 28.71 10.15 13.36
N ARG A 89 29.11 11.42 13.20
CA ARG A 89 28.20 12.57 13.27
C ARG A 89 27.24 12.60 12.08
N VAL A 90 27.75 12.36 10.86
CA VAL A 90 26.91 12.28 9.66
C VAL A 90 25.88 11.15 9.79
N GLN A 91 26.32 9.96 10.17
CA GLN A 91 25.45 8.80 10.36
C GLN A 91 24.39 9.05 11.45
N ALA A 92 24.77 9.66 12.58
CA ALA A 92 23.82 9.99 13.65
C ALA A 92 22.78 11.03 13.20
N LEU A 93 23.20 12.10 12.52
CA LEU A 93 22.28 13.12 12.02
C LEU A 93 21.34 12.57 10.93
N LEU A 94 21.85 11.71 10.05
CA LEU A 94 21.07 10.98 9.04
C LEU A 94 19.91 10.19 9.67
N VAL A 95 20.17 9.46 10.76
CA VAL A 95 19.14 8.73 11.51
C VAL A 95 18.05 9.68 12.02
N TYR A 96 18.43 10.78 12.68
CA TYR A 96 17.45 11.74 13.22
C TYR A 96 16.65 12.47 12.15
N CYS A 97 17.26 12.79 11.00
CA CYS A 97 16.55 13.36 9.86
C CYS A 97 15.55 12.35 9.29
N THR A 98 15.96 11.09 9.09
CA THR A 98 15.08 10.04 8.57
C THR A 98 13.84 9.83 9.44
N ILE A 99 14.02 9.69 10.76
CA ILE A 99 12.91 9.54 11.73
C ILE A 99 11.88 10.67 11.60
N ARG A 100 12.35 11.92 11.56
CA ARG A 100 11.49 13.10 11.59
C ARG A 100 10.85 13.42 10.24
N LEU A 101 11.50 13.10 9.12
CA LEU A 101 10.92 13.29 7.78
C LEU A 101 9.77 12.30 7.53
N LEU A 102 9.91 11.04 7.96
CA LEU A 102 8.88 10.01 7.82
C LEU A 102 7.66 10.30 8.70
N ASP A 103 7.86 10.34 10.02
CA ASP A 103 6.75 10.29 10.99
C ASP A 103 6.70 11.50 11.94
N GLY A 104 7.50 12.53 11.71
CA GLY A 104 7.43 13.77 12.48
C GLY A 104 6.14 14.54 12.21
N ASP A 105 5.67 15.29 13.21
CA ASP A 105 4.63 16.30 12.99
C ASP A 105 5.14 17.45 12.08
N LEU A 106 4.25 18.37 11.70
CA LEU A 106 4.59 19.53 10.86
C LEU A 106 5.82 20.32 11.35
N ARG A 107 5.96 20.48 12.67
CA ARG A 107 7.08 21.22 13.27
C ARG A 107 8.38 20.43 13.17
N GLN A 108 8.32 19.13 13.44
CA GLN A 108 9.48 18.24 13.39
C GLN A 108 9.98 18.03 11.98
N ARG A 109 9.08 17.90 11.00
CA ARG A 109 9.43 17.89 9.58
C ARG A 109 10.12 19.19 9.19
N HIS A 110 9.56 20.35 9.55
CA HIS A 110 10.18 21.64 9.27
C HIS A 110 11.60 21.76 9.86
N LYS A 111 11.81 21.30 11.11
CA LYS A 111 13.15 21.24 11.71
C LYS A 111 14.08 20.25 11.00
N ALA A 112 13.57 19.09 10.60
CA ALA A 112 14.37 18.12 9.84
C ALA A 112 14.81 18.68 8.48
N GLU A 113 13.94 19.42 7.79
CA GLU A 113 14.29 20.15 6.56
C GLU A 113 15.44 21.13 6.78
N GLN A 114 15.41 21.90 7.88
CA GLN A 114 16.52 22.81 8.23
C GLN A 114 17.83 22.03 8.46
N HIS A 115 17.76 20.85 9.05
CA HIS A 115 18.92 20.00 9.29
C HIS A 115 19.42 19.25 8.05
N LEU A 116 18.64 19.16 6.96
CA LEU A 116 19.12 18.56 5.71
C LEU A 116 20.30 19.34 5.14
N GLN A 117 20.28 20.68 5.23
CA GLN A 117 21.42 21.50 4.81
C GLN A 117 22.67 21.22 5.66
N THR A 118 22.51 21.13 6.98
CA THR A 118 23.64 20.77 7.87
C THR A 118 24.16 19.37 7.59
N LEU A 119 23.26 18.41 7.32
CA LEU A 119 23.64 17.06 6.94
C LEU A 119 24.44 17.07 5.62
N GLU A 120 24.05 17.89 4.65
CA GLU A 120 24.80 18.10 3.40
C GLU A 120 26.21 18.60 3.69
N ASP A 121 26.33 19.67 4.47
CA ASP A 121 27.61 20.31 4.80
C ASP A 121 28.54 19.36 5.56
N TRP A 122 28.01 18.64 6.56
CA TRP A 122 28.78 17.63 7.30
C TRP A 122 29.20 16.45 6.43
N THR A 123 28.36 16.05 5.47
CA THR A 123 28.69 14.97 4.54
C THR A 123 29.83 15.39 3.61
N LYS A 124 29.82 16.64 3.12
CA LYS A 124 30.93 17.24 2.35
C LYS A 124 32.21 17.35 3.17
N GLU A 125 32.12 17.81 4.42
CA GLU A 125 33.27 17.90 5.33
C GLU A 125 33.88 16.53 5.62
N MET A 126 33.05 15.51 5.91
CA MET A 126 33.48 14.13 6.10
C MET A 126 34.28 13.63 4.89
N MET A 127 33.79 13.89 3.68
CA MET A 127 34.46 13.49 2.46
C MET A 127 35.81 14.20 2.27
N ASN A 128 35.86 15.52 2.48
CA ASN A 128 37.11 16.28 2.37
C ASN A 128 38.18 15.76 3.34
N LYS A 129 37.80 15.49 4.59
CA LYS A 129 38.72 14.89 5.58
C LYS A 129 39.19 13.49 5.19
N ALA A 130 38.30 12.68 4.63
CA ALA A 130 38.65 11.35 4.13
C ALA A 130 39.68 11.42 2.98
N LEU A 131 39.56 12.42 2.10
CA LEU A 131 40.50 12.67 1.00
C LEU A 131 41.87 13.14 1.49
N GLU A 132 41.89 14.04 2.48
CA GLU A 132 43.13 14.55 3.09
C GLU A 132 43.93 13.45 3.79
N ALA A 133 43.26 12.54 4.52
CA ALA A 133 43.94 11.49 5.28
C ALA A 133 44.47 10.32 4.42
N THR A 134 44.08 10.24 3.15
CA THR A 134 44.40 9.11 2.25
C THR A 134 45.41 9.46 1.15
N ASN A 135 46.27 10.46 1.41
CA ASN A 135 47.36 10.92 0.52
C ASN A 135 46.90 11.16 -0.94
N ASN A 136 46.13 12.24 -1.14
CA ASN A 136 45.45 12.63 -2.40
C ASN A 136 44.25 11.76 -2.83
N GLY A 137 43.58 11.11 -1.87
CA GLY A 137 42.29 10.46 -2.14
C GLY A 137 42.39 9.13 -2.87
N ASP A 138 43.57 8.54 -3.07
CA ASP A 138 43.69 7.31 -3.86
C ASP A 138 42.94 6.12 -3.22
N MET A 139 42.82 6.01 -1.88
CA MET A 139 41.98 4.95 -1.28
C MET A 139 40.46 5.19 -1.40
N ILE A 140 40.05 6.46 -1.45
CA ILE A 140 38.65 6.87 -1.52
C ILE A 140 38.17 6.93 -2.98
N ILE A 141 39.07 7.31 -3.91
CA ILE A 141 38.83 7.61 -5.33
C ILE A 141 39.51 6.60 -6.28
N LYS A 142 40.75 6.15 -6.04
CA LYS A 142 41.58 5.32 -6.96
C LYS A 142 41.99 3.95 -6.38
N ASN A 143 40.99 3.08 -6.21
CA ASN A 143 40.97 1.71 -6.74
C ASN A 143 42.32 0.98 -7.01
N HIS A 144 43.06 0.56 -5.96
CA HIS A 144 44.06 -0.52 -6.07
C HIS A 144 44.07 -1.38 -4.79
N LEU A 145 43.04 -2.20 -4.55
CA LEU A 145 43.02 -3.09 -3.37
C LEU A 145 44.04 -4.26 -3.46
N THR A 146 44.62 -4.49 -4.64
CA THR A 146 45.52 -5.63 -4.92
C THR A 146 47.00 -5.25 -5.09
N ASP A 147 47.35 -3.96 -5.16
CA ASP A 147 48.71 -3.48 -5.50
C ASP A 147 49.37 -2.59 -4.42
N VAL A 148 48.72 -2.40 -3.27
CA VAL A 148 49.16 -1.42 -2.26
C VAL A 148 49.91 -2.12 -1.11
N SER A 149 51.21 -1.83 -1.00
CA SER A 149 52.07 -2.30 0.10
C SER A 149 51.56 -1.82 1.48
N PRO A 150 51.66 -2.62 2.56
CA PRO A 150 51.24 -2.25 3.92
C PRO A 150 51.80 -0.92 4.45
N GLN A 151 52.88 -0.43 3.85
CA GLN A 151 53.55 0.83 4.20
C GLN A 151 52.76 2.10 3.82
N TYR A 152 51.68 1.98 3.03
CA TYR A 152 50.82 3.12 2.66
C TYR A 152 49.69 3.41 3.67
N PHE A 153 49.52 2.57 4.70
CA PHE A 153 48.51 2.70 5.74
C PHE A 153 49.05 3.42 6.98
N THR A 154 49.20 4.75 6.93
CA THR A 154 49.45 5.55 8.14
C THR A 154 48.14 6.12 8.67
N LEU A 155 47.26 5.26 9.18
CA LEU A 155 46.22 5.68 10.13
C LEU A 155 46.86 5.59 11.53
N PRO A 156 47.10 6.73 12.22
CA PRO A 156 47.74 6.74 13.54
C PRO A 156 46.99 5.90 14.60
N LEU A 157 45.69 5.64 14.36
CA LEU A 157 44.79 4.90 15.26
C LEU A 157 45.09 3.40 15.39
N LEU A 158 45.84 2.79 14.44
CA LEU A 158 45.97 1.32 14.37
C LEU A 158 47.43 0.82 14.33
N LEU A 159 48.41 1.74 14.29
CA LEU A 159 49.83 1.39 14.21
C LEU A 159 50.28 0.65 15.49
N GLY A 160 50.67 -0.63 15.32
CA GLY A 160 51.26 -1.46 16.38
C GLY A 160 50.35 -2.52 17.03
N GLN A 161 49.07 -2.60 16.65
CA GLN A 161 48.10 -3.56 17.24
C GLN A 161 47.59 -4.64 16.28
N PHE A 162 47.75 -4.46 14.97
CA PHE A 162 47.14 -5.32 13.95
C PHE A 162 48.17 -5.81 12.93
N SER A 163 47.93 -6.98 12.37
CA SER A 163 48.70 -7.46 11.21
C SER A 163 48.50 -6.54 9.99
N PRO A 164 49.44 -6.50 9.04
CA PRO A 164 49.31 -5.74 7.79
C PRO A 164 47.98 -5.96 7.05
N GLU A 165 47.49 -7.21 6.99
CA GLU A 165 46.22 -7.56 6.34
C GLU A 165 45.00 -7.00 7.10
N GLN A 166 45.04 -7.03 8.44
CA GLN A 166 44.00 -6.44 9.26
C GLN A 166 43.97 -4.92 9.12
N LEU A 167 45.12 -4.24 9.04
CA LEU A 167 45.18 -2.81 8.80
C LEU A 167 44.52 -2.42 7.48
N LEU A 168 44.88 -3.12 6.40
CA LEU A 168 44.31 -2.92 5.06
C LEU A 168 42.78 -3.09 5.07
N TRP A 169 42.28 -4.18 5.67
CA TRP A 169 40.85 -4.45 5.73
C TRP A 169 40.08 -3.39 6.55
N HIS A 170 40.56 -2.99 7.72
CA HIS A 170 39.90 -1.95 8.53
C HIS A 170 39.93 -0.58 7.83
N SER A 171 41.01 -0.25 7.13
CA SER A 171 41.08 0.96 6.30
C SER A 171 40.09 0.92 5.13
N TRP A 172 39.88 -0.25 4.52
CA TRP A 172 38.83 -0.44 3.52
C TRP A 172 37.43 -0.29 4.13
N VAL A 173 37.14 -0.91 5.27
CA VAL A 173 35.85 -0.79 5.97
C VAL A 173 35.52 0.68 6.25
N LEU A 174 36.48 1.45 6.75
CA LEU A 174 36.31 2.88 7.00
C LEU A 174 36.02 3.65 5.70
N SER A 175 36.81 3.39 4.65
CA SER A 175 36.66 4.05 3.35
C SER A 175 35.33 3.74 2.68
N GLU A 176 34.91 2.49 2.70
CA GLU A 176 33.63 2.04 2.13
C GLU A 176 32.46 2.57 2.95
N SER A 177 32.58 2.63 4.29
CA SER A 177 31.57 3.26 5.15
C SER A 177 31.37 4.74 4.83
N VAL A 178 32.45 5.48 4.55
CA VAL A 178 32.38 6.88 4.08
C VAL A 178 31.62 6.97 2.76
N ARG A 179 31.95 6.11 1.77
CA ARG A 179 31.29 6.11 0.45
C ARG A 179 29.82 5.75 0.51
N ARG A 180 29.46 4.69 1.24
CA ARG A 180 28.06 4.26 1.38
C ARG A 180 27.25 5.29 2.18
N THR A 181 27.82 5.89 3.23
CA THR A 181 27.17 6.98 3.99
C THR A 181 26.92 8.20 3.12
N TRP A 182 27.86 8.58 2.24
CA TRP A 182 27.66 9.65 1.25
C TRP A 182 26.46 9.36 0.35
N CYS A 183 26.41 8.17 -0.25
CA CYS A 183 25.33 7.76 -1.15
C CYS A 183 23.95 7.81 -0.47
N VAL A 184 23.82 7.30 0.76
CA VAL A 184 22.56 7.32 1.50
C VAL A 184 22.17 8.74 1.90
N SER A 185 23.11 9.55 2.39
CA SER A 185 22.88 10.93 2.82
C SER A 185 22.42 11.83 1.66
N MET A 186 23.17 11.81 0.54
CA MET A 186 22.81 12.58 -0.65
C MET A 186 21.53 12.04 -1.31
N GLY A 187 21.33 10.72 -1.33
CA GLY A 187 20.11 10.10 -1.84
C GLY A 187 18.86 10.52 -1.07
N LEU A 188 18.92 10.52 0.26
CA LEU A 188 17.82 10.98 1.11
C LEU A 188 17.44 12.44 0.80
N GLN A 189 18.44 13.32 0.66
CA GLN A 189 18.24 14.74 0.36
C GLN A 189 17.65 14.95 -1.04
N SER A 190 18.27 14.38 -2.08
CA SER A 190 17.78 14.48 -3.46
C SER A 190 16.37 13.89 -3.58
N GLY A 191 16.08 12.78 -2.91
CA GLY A 191 14.75 12.17 -2.90
C GLY A 191 13.71 13.05 -2.22
N TYR A 192 14.05 13.68 -1.09
CA TYR A 192 13.13 14.59 -0.41
C TYR A 192 12.83 15.86 -1.22
N GLU A 193 13.86 16.51 -1.77
CA GLU A 193 13.68 17.72 -2.60
C GLU A 193 12.88 17.43 -3.89
N LEU A 194 13.09 16.26 -4.49
CA LEU A 194 12.31 15.83 -5.66
C LEU A 194 10.83 15.61 -5.34
N LEU A 195 10.50 15.15 -4.11
CA LEU A 195 9.11 15.08 -3.65
C LEU A 195 8.50 16.46 -3.38
N LYS A 196 9.32 17.44 -2.99
CA LYS A 196 8.88 18.78 -2.62
C LYS A 196 8.72 19.72 -3.81
N THR A 197 9.62 19.64 -4.79
CA THR A 197 9.75 20.64 -5.85
C THR A 197 9.74 20.06 -7.27
N GLU A 198 9.52 18.75 -7.43
CA GLU A 198 9.57 18.02 -8.71
C GLU A 198 10.93 18.11 -9.45
N CYS A 199 11.93 18.73 -8.82
CA CYS A 199 13.31 18.82 -9.27
C CYS A 199 14.24 18.64 -8.06
N GLY A 200 15.48 18.19 -8.26
CA GLY A 200 16.41 18.00 -7.14
C GLY A 200 17.86 18.15 -7.57
N PRO A 201 18.75 18.58 -6.66
CA PRO A 201 20.18 18.67 -6.94
C PRO A 201 20.78 17.28 -7.20
N CYS A 202 21.66 17.20 -8.19
CA CYS A 202 22.47 16.02 -8.45
C CYS A 202 23.85 16.19 -7.82
N TYR A 203 24.10 15.47 -6.72
CA TYR A 203 25.37 15.54 -5.97
C TYR A 203 26.48 14.61 -6.51
N GLY A 204 26.24 13.93 -7.63
CA GLY A 204 27.12 12.88 -8.14
C GLY A 204 27.14 11.61 -7.26
N THR A 205 27.98 10.63 -7.60
CA THR A 205 28.18 9.42 -6.80
C THR A 205 29.65 9.11 -6.62
N LEU A 206 29.96 8.42 -5.53
CA LEU A 206 31.26 7.81 -5.30
C LEU A 206 31.24 6.34 -5.75
N PRO A 207 32.38 5.80 -6.21
CA PRO A 207 32.47 4.40 -6.62
C PRO A 207 32.27 3.47 -5.42
N ILE A 208 31.20 2.68 -5.39
CA ILE A 208 30.97 1.68 -4.34
C ILE A 208 31.42 0.29 -4.80
N THR A 209 31.81 -0.55 -3.85
CA THR A 209 32.06 -1.97 -4.14
C THR A 209 30.75 -2.68 -4.44
N THR A 210 30.78 -3.57 -5.43
CA THR A 210 29.57 -4.24 -5.94
C THR A 210 29.55 -5.72 -5.63
N ARG A 211 30.65 -6.36 -5.25
CA ARG A 211 30.67 -7.81 -5.00
C ARG A 211 29.89 -8.19 -3.75
N LYS A 212 28.93 -9.09 -3.91
CA LYS A 212 28.17 -9.69 -2.82
C LYS A 212 29.09 -10.40 -1.81
N GLY A 213 28.82 -10.22 -0.51
CA GLY A 213 29.55 -10.86 0.59
C GLY A 213 30.82 -10.10 1.02
N LEU A 214 31.27 -9.10 0.25
CA LEU A 214 32.49 -8.37 0.58
C LEU A 214 32.26 -7.39 1.74
N TRP A 215 31.09 -6.73 1.78
CA TRP A 215 30.66 -5.86 2.88
C TRP A 215 30.32 -6.65 4.15
N GLU A 216 29.95 -7.91 4.01
CA GLU A 216 29.60 -8.79 5.13
C GLU A 216 30.80 -9.61 5.63
N ALA A 217 31.97 -9.45 5.03
CA ALA A 217 33.17 -10.20 5.40
C ALA A 217 33.48 -10.00 6.90
N THR A 218 33.65 -11.10 7.63
CA THR A 218 33.81 -11.09 9.10
C THR A 218 35.27 -11.12 9.56
N SER A 219 36.22 -11.20 8.62
CA SER A 219 37.64 -11.21 8.92
C SER A 219 38.47 -10.69 7.75
N ALA A 220 39.65 -10.16 8.06
CA ALA A 220 40.64 -9.75 7.07
C ALA A 220 41.01 -10.89 6.11
N PHE A 221 41.07 -12.13 6.61
CA PHE A 221 41.36 -13.30 5.79
C PHE A 221 40.27 -13.54 4.74
N THR A 222 39.01 -13.56 5.15
CA THR A 222 37.86 -13.75 4.24
C THR A 222 37.82 -12.63 3.20
N TRP A 223 38.00 -11.39 3.64
CA TRP A 223 38.02 -10.23 2.77
C TRP A 223 39.16 -10.29 1.74
N THR A 224 40.40 -10.54 2.17
CA THR A 224 41.57 -10.65 1.27
C THR A 224 41.40 -11.80 0.28
N LYS A 225 40.87 -12.94 0.72
CA LYS A 225 40.58 -14.08 -0.16
C LYS A 225 39.57 -13.70 -1.24
N MET A 226 38.48 -13.01 -0.88
CA MET A 226 37.49 -12.53 -1.85
C MET A 226 38.07 -11.50 -2.82
N CYS A 227 38.96 -10.63 -2.34
CA CYS A 227 39.68 -9.68 -3.18
C CYS A 227 40.63 -10.35 -4.19
N ALA A 228 41.22 -11.51 -3.84
CA ALA A 228 42.13 -12.25 -4.69
C ALA A 228 41.41 -13.17 -5.69
N ASP A 229 40.33 -13.83 -5.26
CA ASP A 229 39.65 -14.88 -6.02
C ASP A 229 38.64 -14.32 -7.05
N SER A 230 38.32 -13.02 -7.02
CA SER A 230 37.17 -12.47 -7.74
C SER A 230 37.34 -11.00 -8.11
N ASN A 231 36.72 -10.59 -9.22
CA ASN A 231 36.57 -9.17 -9.52
C ASN A 231 35.61 -8.55 -8.48
N ILE A 232 36.16 -7.68 -7.63
CA ILE A 232 35.44 -6.95 -6.58
C ILE A 232 34.37 -6.02 -7.16
N GLY A 233 34.57 -5.57 -8.41
CA GLY A 233 33.66 -4.70 -9.16
C GLY A 233 33.42 -3.35 -8.47
N PHE A 234 33.85 -2.25 -9.09
CA PHE A 234 33.50 -0.92 -8.62
C PHE A 234 32.47 -0.30 -9.57
N MET A 235 31.52 0.43 -9.00
CA MET A 235 30.46 1.09 -9.76
C MET A 235 30.28 2.54 -9.35
N CYS A 236 30.35 3.45 -10.34
CA CYS A 236 29.80 4.80 -10.25
C CYS A 236 28.38 4.86 -10.88
N ARG A 237 27.64 5.97 -10.67
CA ARG A 237 26.26 6.23 -11.19
C ARG A 237 26.03 6.04 -12.69
N ASN A 238 27.09 5.84 -13.47
CA ASN A 238 27.01 5.69 -14.93
C ASN A 238 27.67 4.40 -15.42
N ASP A 239 28.26 3.61 -14.52
CA ASP A 239 28.94 2.37 -14.87
C ASP A 239 27.98 1.18 -14.94
N HIS A 240 26.67 1.42 -14.78
CA HIS A 240 25.66 0.36 -14.74
C HIS A 240 25.73 -0.56 -15.97
N GLU A 241 25.90 -0.01 -17.17
CA GLU A 241 26.05 -0.83 -18.40
C GLU A 241 27.25 -1.77 -18.33
N LYS A 242 28.37 -1.28 -17.79
CA LYS A 242 29.60 -2.06 -17.64
C LYS A 242 29.45 -3.14 -16.57
N VAL A 243 28.87 -2.79 -15.42
CA VAL A 243 28.57 -3.75 -14.35
C VAL A 243 27.58 -4.82 -14.83
N MET A 244 26.55 -4.40 -15.57
CA MET A 244 25.58 -5.28 -16.22
C MET A 244 26.21 -6.18 -17.29
N ALA A 245 27.30 -5.71 -17.91
CA ALA A 245 28.05 -6.46 -18.90
C ALA A 245 29.01 -7.48 -18.27
N ASP A 246 29.61 -7.15 -17.13
CA ASP A 246 30.73 -7.88 -16.54
C ASP A 246 30.32 -8.83 -15.40
N MET A 247 29.18 -8.61 -14.74
CA MET A 247 28.75 -9.35 -13.55
C MET A 247 27.31 -9.90 -13.68
N GLY A 248 27.02 -11.01 -13.02
CA GLY A 248 25.66 -11.53 -12.88
C GLY A 248 24.91 -10.86 -11.73
N PRO A 249 23.57 -10.72 -11.77
CA PRO A 249 22.81 -10.12 -10.68
C PRO A 249 23.01 -10.78 -9.30
N GLY A 250 23.27 -12.09 -9.27
CA GLY A 250 23.54 -12.84 -8.04
C GLY A 250 24.92 -12.56 -7.43
N ASP A 251 25.83 -11.98 -8.20
CA ASP A 251 27.18 -11.61 -7.76
C ASP A 251 27.25 -10.19 -7.20
N ILE A 252 26.15 -9.42 -7.30
CA ILE A 252 26.08 -8.03 -6.87
C ILE A 252 25.49 -7.91 -5.45
N ASP A 253 26.11 -7.08 -4.64
CA ASP A 253 25.70 -6.65 -3.30
C ASP A 253 24.36 -5.90 -3.33
N ASP A 254 23.54 -6.12 -2.30
CA ASP A 254 22.16 -5.62 -2.25
C ASP A 254 22.09 -4.08 -2.23
N PHE A 255 23.09 -3.41 -1.64
CA PHE A 255 23.19 -1.95 -1.67
C PHE A 255 23.51 -1.45 -3.08
N ALA A 256 24.46 -2.08 -3.77
CA ALA A 256 24.76 -1.76 -5.17
C ALA A 256 23.57 -2.00 -6.10
N LEU A 257 22.84 -3.11 -5.94
CA LEU A 257 21.60 -3.37 -6.68
C LEU A 257 20.54 -2.28 -6.43
N CYS A 258 20.39 -1.85 -5.18
CA CYS A 258 19.47 -0.75 -4.85
C CYS A 258 19.89 0.57 -5.52
N MET A 259 21.19 0.90 -5.49
CA MET A 259 21.69 2.12 -6.15
C MET A 259 21.44 2.07 -7.66
N MET A 260 21.72 0.94 -8.30
CA MET A 260 21.42 0.74 -9.72
C MET A 260 19.92 0.91 -10.02
N GLU A 261 19.04 0.31 -9.22
CA GLU A 261 17.59 0.37 -9.41
C GLU A 261 17.05 1.80 -9.29
N LEU A 262 17.61 2.61 -8.37
CA LEU A 262 17.29 4.04 -8.25
C LEU A 262 17.72 4.85 -9.48
N ASP A 263 18.83 4.49 -10.10
CA ASP A 263 19.41 5.25 -11.21
C ASP A 263 18.81 4.88 -12.58
N ILE A 264 18.54 3.60 -12.83
CA ILE A 264 18.06 3.11 -14.13
C ILE A 264 16.59 2.64 -14.13
N GLY A 265 15.96 2.59 -12.97
CA GLY A 265 14.57 2.19 -12.78
C GLY A 265 14.34 0.68 -12.67
N PRO A 266 13.22 0.27 -12.03
CA PRO A 266 12.89 -1.12 -11.72
C PRO A 266 12.66 -1.97 -12.98
N ASP A 267 12.03 -1.42 -14.02
CA ASP A 267 11.71 -2.16 -15.25
C ASP A 267 12.97 -2.56 -16.03
N ARG A 268 13.97 -1.68 -16.03
CA ARG A 268 15.26 -1.96 -16.68
C ARG A 268 16.08 -2.94 -15.85
N MET A 269 16.07 -2.78 -14.53
CA MET A 269 16.69 -3.72 -13.60
C MET A 269 16.09 -5.14 -13.74
N ALA A 270 14.77 -5.24 -13.86
CA ALA A 270 14.06 -6.51 -14.04
C ALA A 270 14.43 -7.20 -15.36
N ARG A 271 14.47 -6.43 -16.47
CA ARG A 271 14.90 -6.95 -17.79
C ARG A 271 16.32 -7.50 -17.75
N TRP A 272 17.27 -6.76 -17.20
CA TRP A 272 18.65 -7.21 -17.09
C TRP A 272 18.79 -8.49 -16.25
N LYS A 273 18.07 -8.57 -15.11
CA LYS A 273 18.01 -9.78 -14.28
C LYS A 273 17.49 -11.00 -15.07
N SER A 274 16.55 -10.78 -16.00
CA SER A 274 16.01 -11.85 -16.87
C SER A 274 16.93 -12.25 -18.04
N GLU A 275 17.68 -11.32 -18.63
CA GLU A 275 18.53 -11.60 -19.80
C GLU A 275 19.82 -12.33 -19.43
N ARG A 276 20.47 -11.96 -18.32
CA ARG A 276 21.75 -12.54 -17.87
C ARG A 276 21.64 -13.91 -17.21
N SER A 277 20.44 -14.33 -16.83
CA SER A 277 20.20 -15.67 -16.32
C SER A 277 20.14 -16.72 -17.43
N GLY A 278 20.16 -16.34 -18.71
CA GLY A 278 20.34 -17.27 -19.84
C GLY A 278 19.16 -18.23 -20.10
N VAL A 279 18.00 -18.01 -19.48
CA VAL A 279 16.84 -18.90 -19.59
C VAL A 279 15.80 -18.30 -20.53
N ARG A 280 15.95 -18.59 -21.84
CA ARG A 280 14.79 -18.69 -22.72
C ARG A 280 14.15 -20.05 -22.45
N GLU A 281 12.89 -20.03 -22.02
CA GLU A 281 11.93 -21.15 -22.08
C GLU A 281 12.50 -22.53 -21.68
N GLU A 282 12.43 -22.91 -20.39
CA GLU A 282 12.06 -24.28 -19.94
C GLU A 282 12.30 -24.59 -18.45
N ILE A 283 12.98 -23.75 -17.67
CA ILE A 283 13.21 -24.06 -16.24
C ILE A 283 12.26 -23.25 -15.35
N ARG A 284 11.01 -23.73 -15.26
CA ARG A 284 10.03 -23.29 -14.24
C ARG A 284 10.11 -24.12 -12.94
N VAL A 285 11.07 -25.02 -12.84
CA VAL A 285 11.20 -25.96 -11.72
C VAL A 285 12.65 -25.91 -11.26
N ILE A 286 12.86 -25.67 -9.96
CA ILE A 286 14.15 -25.79 -9.25
C ILE A 286 15.12 -24.60 -9.42
N THR A 287 14.74 -23.41 -8.93
CA THR A 287 15.50 -22.55 -7.96
C THR A 287 14.84 -21.17 -7.92
N ALA A 288 13.65 -21.08 -7.32
CA ALA A 288 13.00 -19.82 -7.06
C ALA A 288 13.53 -19.23 -5.73
N HIS A 289 14.19 -18.08 -5.78
CA HIS A 289 13.93 -17.13 -4.71
C HIS A 289 12.46 -16.72 -4.88
N PRO A 290 11.57 -16.94 -3.90
CA PRO A 290 10.15 -16.75 -4.10
C PRO A 290 9.88 -15.30 -4.49
N MET A 291 9.14 -15.10 -5.58
CA MET A 291 8.48 -13.82 -5.84
C MET A 291 7.66 -13.49 -4.59
N MET A 292 7.98 -12.37 -3.96
CA MET A 292 7.39 -11.98 -2.69
C MET A 292 6.18 -11.09 -2.93
N ALA A 293 5.02 -11.55 -2.49
CA ALA A 293 3.82 -10.76 -2.36
C ALA A 293 3.90 -9.80 -1.18
N ARG A 294 3.12 -8.73 -1.30
CA ARG A 294 2.82 -7.75 -0.25
C ARG A 294 1.36 -7.90 0.16
N GLN A 295 1.05 -7.76 1.44
CA GLN A 295 -0.32 -7.85 1.95
C GLN A 295 -0.51 -7.06 3.23
N TRP A 296 -1.78 -6.78 3.55
CA TRP A 296 -2.17 -6.41 4.90
C TRP A 296 -2.86 -7.59 5.57
N ILE A 297 -2.54 -7.77 6.84
CA ILE A 297 -3.24 -8.70 7.73
C ILE A 297 -3.93 -7.93 8.85
N LEU A 298 -5.02 -8.50 9.32
CA LEU A 298 -5.82 -8.08 10.45
C LEU A 298 -5.60 -9.11 11.58
N ASN A 299 -4.93 -8.68 12.66
CA ASN A 299 -4.52 -9.57 13.77
C ASN A 299 -5.59 -9.75 14.85
N ASP A 300 -6.53 -8.81 14.94
CA ASP A 300 -7.66 -8.84 15.86
C ASP A 300 -8.74 -7.87 15.34
N GLN A 301 -9.82 -7.68 16.09
CA GLN A 301 -10.93 -6.80 15.72
C GLN A 301 -11.08 -5.64 16.71
N GLN A 302 -9.97 -5.00 17.10
CA GLN A 302 -9.95 -3.85 18.01
C GLN A 302 -9.86 -2.48 17.31
N GLY A 303 -9.87 -2.47 15.98
CA GLY A 303 -9.85 -1.28 15.15
C GLY A 303 -8.69 -1.29 14.14
N PHE A 304 -8.97 -0.87 12.91
CA PHE A 304 -8.00 -0.94 11.81
C PHE A 304 -6.67 -0.20 12.06
N GLU A 305 -6.63 0.79 12.96
CA GLU A 305 -5.40 1.53 13.28
C GLU A 305 -4.35 0.67 13.96
N THR A 306 -4.77 -0.19 14.88
CA THR A 306 -3.89 -1.06 15.68
C THR A 306 -3.83 -2.46 15.09
N SER A 307 -4.95 -2.97 14.57
CA SER A 307 -5.08 -4.36 14.14
C SER A 307 -4.49 -4.64 12.75
N LEU A 308 -4.43 -3.63 11.86
CA LEU A 308 -3.83 -3.80 10.53
C LEU A 308 -2.31 -3.73 10.58
N LYS A 309 -1.66 -4.77 10.06
CA LYS A 309 -0.21 -4.88 9.90
C LYS A 309 0.14 -5.16 8.43
N TYR A 310 1.12 -4.42 7.91
CA TYR A 310 1.61 -4.59 6.55
C TYR A 310 2.77 -5.59 6.52
N GLU A 311 2.75 -6.47 5.54
CA GLU A 311 3.78 -7.47 5.29
C GLU A 311 4.31 -7.31 3.87
N THR A 312 5.64 -7.27 3.72
CA THR A 312 6.32 -6.98 2.45
C THR A 312 6.95 -8.20 1.79
N LYS A 313 7.03 -9.32 2.51
CA LYS A 313 7.76 -10.52 2.10
C LYS A 313 6.94 -11.79 2.35
N VAL A 314 5.89 -11.98 1.55
CA VAL A 314 5.01 -13.17 1.61
C VAL A 314 5.25 -14.06 0.39
N PRO A 315 5.65 -15.34 0.55
CA PRO A 315 5.84 -16.21 -0.60
C PRO A 315 4.55 -16.37 -1.42
N ILE A 316 4.67 -16.25 -2.74
CA ILE A 316 3.58 -16.61 -3.66
C ILE A 316 3.61 -18.13 -3.85
N PRO A 317 2.48 -18.84 -3.63
CA PRO A 317 2.44 -20.28 -3.82
C PRO A 317 2.64 -20.64 -5.31
N PRO A 318 3.52 -21.60 -5.62
CA PRO A 318 3.66 -22.11 -6.98
C PRO A 318 2.42 -22.91 -7.41
N GLN A 319 2.28 -23.15 -8.71
CA GLN A 319 1.08 -23.77 -9.28
C GLN A 319 0.82 -25.20 -8.76
N ASP A 320 1.87 -25.95 -8.43
CA ASP A 320 1.78 -27.31 -7.88
C ASP A 320 1.32 -27.37 -6.42
N GLU A 321 1.34 -26.24 -5.71
CA GLU A 321 0.76 -26.08 -4.37
C GLU A 321 -0.72 -25.68 -4.40
N LEU A 322 -1.29 -25.38 -5.57
CA LEU A 322 -2.71 -25.03 -5.70
C LEU A 322 -3.60 -26.26 -5.55
N GLY A 323 -4.70 -26.11 -4.81
CA GLY A 323 -5.78 -27.09 -4.78
C GLY A 323 -6.44 -27.27 -6.15
N PRO A 324 -7.18 -28.37 -6.38
CA PRO A 324 -7.77 -28.66 -7.70
C PRO A 324 -8.66 -27.55 -8.25
N ASN A 325 -9.39 -26.83 -7.38
CA ASN A 325 -10.34 -25.77 -7.74
C ASN A 325 -9.79 -24.36 -7.43
N ASP A 326 -8.51 -24.25 -7.10
CA ASP A 326 -7.89 -22.99 -6.72
C ASP A 326 -7.46 -22.18 -7.94
N VAL A 327 -7.56 -20.87 -7.84
CA VAL A 327 -7.12 -19.90 -8.82
C VAL A 327 -6.20 -18.90 -8.13
N LEU A 328 -4.95 -18.84 -8.57
CA LEU A 328 -4.01 -17.81 -8.15
C LEU A 328 -4.27 -16.55 -8.97
N VAL A 329 -4.59 -15.46 -8.28
CA VAL A 329 -4.90 -14.16 -8.86
C VAL A 329 -3.87 -13.13 -8.39
N LYS A 330 -3.22 -12.46 -9.33
CA LYS A 330 -2.53 -11.20 -9.08
C LYS A 330 -3.59 -10.11 -9.04
N LEU A 331 -3.69 -9.38 -7.94
CA LEU A 331 -4.68 -8.34 -7.73
C LEU A 331 -4.10 -6.98 -8.15
N GLN A 332 -4.83 -6.25 -8.98
CA GLN A 332 -4.46 -4.90 -9.45
C GLN A 332 -5.21 -3.82 -8.66
N ALA A 333 -6.41 -4.12 -8.16
CA ALA A 333 -7.21 -3.18 -7.38
C ALA A 333 -8.12 -3.87 -6.37
N ALA A 334 -8.44 -3.14 -5.30
CA ALA A 334 -9.47 -3.47 -4.33
C ALA A 334 -10.31 -2.23 -4.00
N SER A 335 -11.41 -2.41 -3.29
CA SER A 335 -12.20 -1.30 -2.78
C SER A 335 -12.77 -1.61 -1.41
N LEU A 336 -13.07 -0.56 -0.63
CA LEU A 336 -13.64 -0.74 0.70
C LEU A 336 -15.17 -0.64 0.68
N ASN A 337 -15.77 -1.39 1.60
CA ASN A 337 -17.17 -1.34 1.96
C ASN A 337 -17.32 -1.01 3.45
N TYR A 338 -18.49 -0.53 3.86
CA TYR A 338 -18.77 -0.24 5.28
C TYR A 338 -18.56 -1.47 6.18
N ARG A 339 -18.83 -2.69 5.67
CA ARG A 339 -18.58 -3.94 6.41
C ARG A 339 -17.12 -4.08 6.84
N ASP A 340 -16.17 -3.56 6.08
CA ASP A 340 -14.74 -3.69 6.40
C ASP A 340 -14.37 -2.90 7.66
N LEU A 341 -15.05 -1.76 7.91
CA LEU A 341 -14.93 -1.02 9.17
C LEU A 341 -15.50 -1.81 10.34
N VAL A 342 -16.68 -2.41 10.16
CA VAL A 342 -17.35 -3.18 11.22
C VAL A 342 -16.52 -4.41 11.59
N ILE A 343 -16.02 -5.14 10.58
CA ILE A 343 -15.15 -6.32 10.76
C ILE A 343 -13.88 -5.93 11.51
N ALA A 344 -13.22 -4.84 11.10
CA ALA A 344 -11.98 -4.40 11.75
C ALA A 344 -12.18 -3.92 13.19
N ALA A 345 -13.38 -3.46 13.56
CA ALA A 345 -13.66 -2.85 14.86
C ALA A 345 -14.42 -3.75 15.84
N SER A 346 -15.06 -4.84 15.38
CA SER A 346 -15.86 -5.71 16.23
C SER A 346 -16.15 -7.07 15.61
N ALA A 347 -16.50 -8.05 16.44
CA ALA A 347 -17.00 -9.36 16.01
C ALA A 347 -18.51 -9.38 15.72
N GLN A 348 -19.13 -8.24 15.37
CA GLN A 348 -20.58 -8.15 15.09
C GLN A 348 -21.03 -9.11 13.98
N PHE A 349 -20.19 -9.31 12.96
CA PHE A 349 -20.45 -10.26 11.87
C PHE A 349 -19.84 -11.64 12.10
N GLY A 350 -19.30 -11.90 13.30
CA GLY A 350 -18.53 -13.09 13.64
C GLY A 350 -17.06 -12.77 13.93
N PRO A 351 -16.36 -13.66 14.65
CA PRO A 351 -14.94 -13.52 14.91
C PRO A 351 -14.11 -13.86 13.66
N ILE A 352 -13.02 -13.13 13.44
CA ILE A 352 -11.98 -13.56 12.49
C ILE A 352 -11.13 -14.69 13.07
N THR A 353 -10.44 -15.45 12.21
CA THR A 353 -9.29 -16.28 12.60
C THR A 353 -8.00 -15.54 12.21
N PRO A 354 -7.27 -14.95 13.17
CA PRO A 354 -6.03 -14.24 12.87
C PRO A 354 -4.86 -15.17 12.49
N PRO A 355 -3.93 -14.72 11.63
CA PRO A 355 -3.99 -13.48 10.85
C PRO A 355 -4.96 -13.60 9.67
N MET A 356 -5.88 -12.64 9.55
CA MET A 356 -6.87 -12.57 8.46
C MET A 356 -6.45 -11.54 7.41
N ILE A 357 -6.60 -11.85 6.12
CA ILE A 357 -6.46 -10.84 5.07
C ILE A 357 -7.83 -10.17 4.89
N PRO A 358 -7.99 -8.86 5.12
CA PRO A 358 -9.29 -8.20 5.06
C PRO A 358 -9.70 -7.85 3.61
N LEU A 359 -10.90 -7.26 3.50
CA LEU A 359 -11.61 -6.87 2.28
C LEU A 359 -12.11 -8.05 1.44
N CYS A 360 -13.23 -7.86 0.76
CA CYS A 360 -13.78 -8.85 -0.18
C CYS A 360 -13.80 -8.39 -1.62
N ASP A 361 -13.62 -7.09 -1.88
CA ASP A 361 -13.71 -6.54 -3.22
C ASP A 361 -12.31 -6.51 -3.84
N GLY A 362 -12.15 -7.16 -4.98
CA GLY A 362 -10.90 -7.23 -5.69
C GLY A 362 -11.12 -7.41 -7.20
N ALA A 363 -10.20 -6.86 -7.97
CA ALA A 363 -10.10 -7.08 -9.40
C ALA A 363 -8.65 -7.40 -9.77
N GLY A 364 -8.46 -8.38 -10.62
CA GLY A 364 -7.14 -8.64 -11.16
C GLY A 364 -7.04 -9.71 -12.24
N SER A 365 -5.85 -10.26 -12.42
CA SER A 365 -5.54 -11.23 -13.48
C SER A 365 -5.15 -12.59 -12.92
N VAL A 366 -5.63 -13.66 -13.55
CA VAL A 366 -5.26 -15.04 -13.22
C VAL A 366 -3.80 -15.30 -13.59
N GLU A 367 -3.02 -15.83 -12.65
CA GLU A 367 -1.61 -16.22 -12.85
C GLU A 367 -1.41 -17.75 -12.92
N ALA A 368 -2.24 -18.51 -12.23
CA ALA A 368 -2.22 -19.97 -12.27
C ALA A 368 -3.57 -20.54 -11.85
N VAL A 369 -3.84 -21.77 -12.28
CA VAL A 369 -5.08 -22.49 -11.97
C VAL A 369 -4.77 -23.92 -11.54
N GLY A 370 -5.60 -24.42 -10.62
CA GLY A 370 -5.65 -25.80 -10.21
C GLY A 370 -6.12 -26.72 -11.32
N SER A 371 -5.89 -28.03 -11.14
CA SER A 371 -6.08 -29.05 -12.18
C SER A 371 -7.54 -29.29 -12.59
N ALA A 372 -8.51 -28.93 -11.75
CA ALA A 372 -9.93 -29.12 -11.99
C ALA A 372 -10.65 -27.83 -12.45
N VAL A 373 -9.98 -26.67 -12.41
CA VAL A 373 -10.53 -25.39 -12.87
C VAL A 373 -10.76 -25.42 -14.37
N LYS A 374 -11.97 -25.00 -14.79
CA LYS A 374 -12.37 -25.00 -16.21
C LYS A 374 -12.77 -23.62 -16.74
N ASP A 375 -13.26 -22.76 -15.86
CA ASP A 375 -13.85 -21.47 -16.24
C ASP A 375 -12.80 -20.36 -16.41
N TYR A 376 -11.56 -20.62 -16.00
CA TYR A 376 -10.46 -19.63 -15.97
C TYR A 376 -9.16 -20.19 -16.56
N LYS A 377 -8.38 -19.30 -17.17
CA LYS A 377 -7.01 -19.56 -17.64
C LYS A 377 -6.09 -18.37 -17.33
N LEU A 378 -4.78 -18.61 -17.44
CA LEU A 378 -3.75 -17.58 -17.31
C LEU A 378 -4.08 -16.32 -18.14
N GLY A 379 -4.01 -15.15 -17.50
CA GLY A 379 -4.26 -13.85 -18.11
C GLY A 379 -5.73 -13.41 -18.13
N ASP A 380 -6.67 -14.28 -17.76
CA ASP A 380 -8.07 -13.88 -17.64
C ASP A 380 -8.24 -12.79 -16.57
N ARG A 381 -9.07 -11.80 -16.87
CA ARG A 381 -9.42 -10.72 -15.95
C ARG A 381 -10.58 -11.19 -15.07
N VAL A 382 -10.44 -11.09 -13.76
CA VAL A 382 -11.43 -11.56 -12.78
C VAL A 382 -11.75 -10.50 -11.74
N ILE A 383 -12.95 -10.60 -11.19
CA ILE A 383 -13.42 -9.87 -10.01
C ILE A 383 -13.92 -10.88 -8.98
N THR A 384 -13.75 -10.57 -7.71
CA THR A 384 -14.12 -11.48 -6.61
C THR A 384 -15.62 -11.53 -6.39
N PHE A 385 -16.14 -12.71 -6.03
CA PHE A 385 -17.47 -12.91 -5.48
C PHE A 385 -17.36 -13.21 -3.98
N PRO A 386 -17.87 -12.34 -3.09
CA PRO A 386 -17.65 -12.45 -1.65
C PRO A 386 -18.15 -13.72 -0.94
N ALA A 387 -19.07 -14.51 -1.52
CA ALA A 387 -19.73 -15.63 -0.85
C ALA A 387 -19.54 -16.98 -1.58
N PRO A 388 -18.30 -17.48 -1.72
CA PRO A 388 -18.01 -18.68 -2.53
C PRO A 388 -18.72 -19.95 -2.05
N ASP A 389 -18.87 -20.14 -0.74
CA ASP A 389 -19.51 -21.35 -0.18
C ASP A 389 -20.98 -21.45 -0.57
N VAL A 390 -21.66 -20.31 -0.72
CA VAL A 390 -23.07 -20.26 -1.18
C VAL A 390 -23.20 -20.88 -2.57
N VAL A 391 -22.23 -20.62 -3.45
CA VAL A 391 -22.21 -21.19 -4.80
C VAL A 391 -21.96 -22.69 -4.74
N MET A 392 -20.99 -23.12 -3.93
CA MET A 392 -20.60 -24.52 -3.82
C MET A 392 -21.69 -25.40 -3.20
N GLU A 393 -22.39 -24.89 -2.19
CA GLU A 393 -23.38 -25.64 -1.42
C GLU A 393 -24.78 -25.55 -2.02
N ARG A 394 -25.15 -24.38 -2.55
CA ARG A 394 -26.54 -24.07 -2.95
C ARG A 394 -26.70 -23.67 -4.42
N GLY A 395 -25.60 -23.51 -5.15
CA GLY A 395 -25.60 -23.22 -6.59
C GLY A 395 -25.56 -21.73 -6.95
N ASN A 396 -25.36 -21.46 -8.25
CA ASN A 396 -25.09 -20.11 -8.78
C ASN A 396 -26.25 -19.10 -8.64
N ASP A 397 -27.48 -19.59 -8.46
CA ASP A 397 -28.69 -18.77 -8.32
C ASP A 397 -29.10 -18.57 -6.85
N ALA A 398 -28.35 -19.13 -5.90
CA ALA A 398 -28.70 -19.03 -4.49
C ALA A 398 -28.55 -17.59 -3.97
N ASP A 399 -29.54 -17.17 -3.17
CA ASP A 399 -29.51 -15.91 -2.45
C ASP A 399 -28.51 -15.97 -1.28
N VAL A 400 -27.80 -14.87 -1.04
CA VAL A 400 -26.92 -14.72 0.13
C VAL A 400 -27.74 -14.24 1.33
N SER A 401 -27.48 -14.81 2.50
CA SER A 401 -28.21 -14.57 3.74
C SER A 401 -27.25 -14.19 4.89
N MET A 402 -27.80 -13.68 5.99
CA MET A 402 -27.00 -13.27 7.15
C MET A 402 -26.20 -14.41 7.77
N SER A 403 -26.64 -15.67 7.65
CA SER A 403 -25.89 -16.83 8.15
C SER A 403 -24.64 -17.14 7.35
N ASP A 404 -24.53 -16.63 6.12
CA ASP A 404 -23.38 -16.87 5.24
C ASP A 404 -22.26 -15.83 5.49
N VAL A 405 -22.60 -14.69 6.10
CA VAL A 405 -21.67 -13.58 6.35
C VAL A 405 -20.37 -14.02 7.04
N PRO A 406 -20.40 -14.89 8.08
CA PRO A 406 -19.18 -15.32 8.76
C PRO A 406 -18.19 -16.09 7.88
N THR A 407 -18.61 -16.71 6.77
CA THR A 407 -17.71 -17.48 5.87
C THR A 407 -17.22 -16.69 4.66
N MET A 408 -17.81 -15.51 4.43
CA MET A 408 -17.48 -14.65 3.29
C MET A 408 -16.00 -14.18 3.29
N LEU A 409 -15.52 -13.81 2.09
CA LEU A 409 -14.20 -13.23 1.88
C LEU A 409 -13.97 -12.00 2.79
N GLY A 410 -12.75 -11.88 3.28
CA GLY A 410 -12.31 -10.81 4.18
C GLY A 410 -12.81 -10.94 5.62
N LEU A 411 -13.47 -12.06 5.97
CA LEU A 411 -13.93 -12.37 7.32
C LEU A 411 -13.67 -13.83 7.68
N GLY A 412 -14.32 -14.78 7.00
CA GLY A 412 -14.11 -16.21 7.21
C GLY A 412 -13.03 -16.79 6.32
N THR A 413 -12.95 -16.30 5.09
CA THR A 413 -11.94 -16.67 4.10
C THR A 413 -11.05 -15.48 3.75
N ARG A 414 -9.79 -15.73 3.38
CA ARG A 414 -8.79 -14.68 3.14
C ARG A 414 -9.20 -13.75 2.00
N GLY A 415 -9.15 -12.46 2.29
CA GLY A 415 -9.62 -11.37 1.44
C GLY A 415 -8.67 -10.87 0.36
N THR A 416 -8.88 -9.61 -0.02
CA THR A 416 -8.31 -8.98 -1.23
C THR A 416 -7.29 -7.88 -0.96
N LEU A 417 -7.01 -7.50 0.30
CA LEU A 417 -6.01 -6.48 0.60
C LEU A 417 -4.56 -7.01 0.51
N ARG A 418 -4.19 -7.51 -0.67
CA ARG A 418 -2.91 -8.18 -0.98
C ARG A 418 -2.61 -8.14 -2.48
N THR A 419 -1.34 -8.28 -2.85
CA THR A 419 -0.91 -8.35 -4.26
C THR A 419 -1.24 -9.66 -4.96
N HIS A 420 -1.21 -10.78 -4.24
CA HIS A 420 -1.51 -12.11 -4.81
C HIS A 420 -2.41 -12.89 -3.87
N GLY A 421 -3.41 -13.57 -4.42
CA GLY A 421 -4.33 -14.36 -3.64
C GLY A 421 -4.76 -15.63 -4.32
N VAL A 422 -4.79 -16.72 -3.55
CA VAL A 422 -5.47 -17.96 -3.95
C VAL A 422 -6.92 -17.86 -3.55
N PHE A 423 -7.80 -18.14 -4.52
CA PHE A 423 -9.26 -18.12 -4.38
C PHE A 423 -9.84 -19.41 -4.97
N SER A 424 -10.93 -19.93 -4.40
CA SER A 424 -11.74 -20.95 -5.09
C SER A 424 -12.28 -20.36 -6.40
N GLU A 425 -12.44 -21.16 -7.45
CA GLU A 425 -13.09 -20.71 -8.69
C GLU A 425 -14.49 -20.12 -8.45
N SER A 426 -15.21 -20.61 -7.43
CA SER A 426 -16.53 -20.09 -7.03
C SER A 426 -16.49 -18.70 -6.39
N ALA A 427 -15.30 -18.24 -5.98
CA ALA A 427 -15.06 -16.92 -5.42
C ALA A 427 -14.74 -15.88 -6.51
N LEU A 428 -14.89 -16.22 -7.79
CA LEU A 428 -14.52 -15.37 -8.91
C LEU A 428 -15.67 -15.25 -9.93
N VAL A 429 -15.63 -14.17 -10.69
CA VAL A 429 -16.41 -13.93 -11.92
C VAL A 429 -15.47 -13.24 -12.91
N HIS A 430 -15.66 -13.46 -14.22
CA HIS A 430 -14.93 -12.70 -15.24
C HIS A 430 -15.19 -11.19 -15.09
N ALA A 431 -14.14 -10.39 -15.17
CA ALA A 431 -14.24 -8.94 -15.12
C ALA A 431 -14.80 -8.38 -16.44
N PRO A 432 -15.57 -7.27 -16.41
CA PRO A 432 -15.96 -6.58 -17.64
C PRO A 432 -14.72 -6.11 -18.40
N GLN A 433 -14.69 -6.37 -19.71
CA GLN A 433 -13.55 -5.98 -20.54
C GLN A 433 -13.49 -4.46 -20.75
N SER A 434 -14.63 -3.79 -20.68
CA SER A 434 -14.75 -2.35 -20.87
C SER A 434 -14.23 -1.51 -19.71
N LEU A 435 -13.92 -2.09 -18.55
CA LEU A 435 -13.52 -1.37 -17.34
C LEU A 435 -12.01 -1.42 -17.09
N ASP A 436 -11.49 -0.38 -16.45
CA ASP A 436 -10.20 -0.44 -15.78
C ASP A 436 -10.29 -1.24 -14.45
N TRP A 437 -9.14 -1.52 -13.83
CA TRP A 437 -9.09 -2.32 -12.60
C TRP A 437 -9.76 -1.64 -11.40
N LEU A 438 -9.65 -0.31 -11.26
CA LEU A 438 -10.25 0.43 -10.16
C LEU A 438 -11.77 0.41 -10.27
N GLN A 439 -12.31 0.61 -11.47
CA GLN A 439 -13.73 0.50 -11.79
C GLN A 439 -14.25 -0.91 -11.51
N ALA A 440 -13.55 -1.93 -12.01
CA ALA A 440 -13.92 -3.34 -11.83
C ALA A 440 -13.93 -3.74 -10.33
N ALA A 441 -12.96 -3.24 -9.56
CA ALA A 441 -12.88 -3.52 -8.12
C ALA A 441 -14.03 -2.92 -7.32
N THR A 442 -14.84 -2.01 -7.88
CA THR A 442 -16.03 -1.48 -7.17
C THR A 442 -17.24 -2.41 -7.20
N LEU A 443 -17.25 -3.38 -8.12
CA LEU A 443 -18.42 -4.20 -8.42
C LEU A 443 -18.81 -5.25 -7.35
N PRO A 444 -17.87 -5.97 -6.71
CA PRO A 444 -18.13 -7.22 -5.95
C PRO A 444 -19.23 -7.16 -4.90
N VAL A 445 -19.32 -6.09 -4.13
CA VAL A 445 -20.41 -5.90 -3.16
C VAL A 445 -21.41 -4.88 -3.67
N THR A 446 -20.93 -3.73 -4.14
CA THR A 446 -21.79 -2.56 -4.35
C THR A 446 -22.71 -2.69 -5.54
N TRP A 447 -22.17 -3.04 -6.71
CA TRP A 447 -22.94 -3.05 -7.94
C TRP A 447 -23.85 -4.26 -8.03
N ILE A 448 -23.41 -5.42 -7.54
CA ILE A 448 -24.27 -6.60 -7.46
C ILE A 448 -25.46 -6.37 -6.51
N THR A 449 -25.27 -5.62 -5.42
CA THR A 449 -26.37 -5.21 -4.53
C THR A 449 -27.37 -4.31 -5.28
N ALA A 450 -26.87 -3.32 -6.02
CA ALA A 450 -27.71 -2.44 -6.83
C ALA A 450 -28.47 -3.22 -7.92
N TRP A 451 -27.81 -4.19 -8.56
CA TRP A 451 -28.43 -5.07 -9.55
C TRP A 451 -29.54 -5.92 -8.94
N ASN A 452 -29.33 -6.53 -7.77
CA ASN A 452 -30.37 -7.30 -7.08
C ASN A 452 -31.54 -6.41 -6.63
N ALA A 453 -31.27 -5.18 -6.19
CA ALA A 453 -32.31 -4.20 -5.87
C ALA A 453 -33.23 -3.99 -7.09
N LEU A 454 -32.63 -3.70 -8.25
CA LEU A 454 -33.35 -3.41 -9.49
C LEU A 454 -33.92 -4.67 -10.17
N SER A 455 -33.38 -5.86 -9.91
CA SER A 455 -33.85 -7.12 -10.54
C SER A 455 -35.32 -7.46 -10.23
N LYS A 456 -35.88 -6.87 -9.18
CA LYS A 456 -37.30 -7.00 -8.81
C LYS A 456 -38.20 -5.98 -9.49
N LEU A 457 -37.66 -5.05 -10.28
CA LEU A 457 -38.45 -4.27 -11.22
C LEU A 457 -38.93 -5.21 -12.32
N GLY A 458 -40.25 -5.37 -12.45
CA GLY A 458 -40.85 -6.05 -13.58
C GLY A 458 -40.41 -5.41 -14.89
N ARG A 459 -40.30 -6.19 -15.97
CA ARG A 459 -39.86 -5.69 -17.28
C ARG A 459 -40.77 -4.57 -17.83
N ASP A 460 -42.04 -4.58 -17.44
CA ASP A 460 -43.04 -3.55 -17.72
C ASP A 460 -42.75 -2.20 -17.04
N LYS A 461 -41.86 -2.20 -16.04
CA LYS A 461 -41.39 -1.01 -15.31
C LYS A 461 -40.05 -0.47 -15.81
N ILE A 462 -39.61 -0.87 -16.99
CA ILE A 462 -38.47 -0.24 -17.66
C ILE A 462 -38.97 0.98 -18.44
N GLY A 463 -38.32 2.12 -18.25
CA GLY A 463 -38.62 3.38 -18.93
C GLY A 463 -38.90 4.57 -17.99
N PRO A 464 -39.08 5.77 -18.57
CA PRO A 464 -39.11 7.04 -17.82
C PRO A 464 -40.33 7.20 -16.91
N GLN A 465 -41.38 6.40 -17.11
CA GLN A 465 -42.58 6.34 -16.28
C GLN A 465 -42.31 5.76 -14.89
N THR A 466 -41.20 5.04 -14.70
CA THR A 466 -40.85 4.41 -13.43
C THR A 466 -39.90 5.31 -12.66
N TRP A 467 -40.31 5.67 -11.43
CA TRP A 467 -39.61 6.63 -10.59
C TRP A 467 -38.93 5.93 -9.43
N ILE A 468 -37.62 6.15 -9.28
CA ILE A 468 -36.81 5.57 -8.21
C ILE A 468 -36.21 6.67 -7.34
N LEU A 469 -36.21 6.45 -6.03
CA LEU A 469 -35.49 7.26 -5.07
C LEU A 469 -34.24 6.53 -4.57
N VAL A 470 -33.07 7.19 -4.64
CA VAL A 470 -31.83 6.70 -4.04
C VAL A 470 -31.35 7.68 -2.97
N GLN A 471 -30.80 7.17 -1.88
CA GLN A 471 -30.42 7.99 -0.73
C GLN A 471 -28.91 8.20 -0.63
N GLY A 472 -28.48 9.45 -0.53
CA GLY A 472 -27.08 9.80 -0.28
C GLY A 472 -26.13 9.56 -1.46
N THR A 473 -24.84 9.51 -1.14
CA THR A 473 -23.73 9.41 -2.11
C THR A 473 -22.83 8.19 -1.88
N GLY A 474 -23.33 7.21 -1.13
CA GLY A 474 -22.63 5.94 -0.91
C GLY A 474 -22.64 5.06 -2.15
N GLY A 475 -21.76 4.06 -2.16
CA GLY A 475 -21.57 3.14 -3.28
C GLY A 475 -22.86 2.58 -3.87
N VAL A 476 -23.73 1.97 -3.05
CA VAL A 476 -24.93 1.26 -3.53
C VAL A 476 -25.92 2.23 -4.16
N SER A 477 -26.10 3.41 -3.55
CA SER A 477 -27.00 4.44 -4.04
C SER A 477 -26.57 4.97 -5.41
N VAL A 478 -25.27 5.20 -5.60
CA VAL A 478 -24.74 5.69 -6.88
C VAL A 478 -24.68 4.60 -7.94
N ALA A 479 -24.36 3.35 -7.58
CA ALA A 479 -24.48 2.23 -8.51
C ALA A 479 -25.94 2.02 -8.97
N THR A 480 -26.90 2.12 -8.05
CA THR A 480 -28.34 2.06 -8.36
C THR A 480 -28.73 3.22 -9.28
N LEU A 481 -28.26 4.44 -8.99
CA LEU A 481 -28.49 5.61 -9.84
C LEU A 481 -28.05 5.37 -11.28
N GLN A 482 -26.79 4.95 -11.47
CA GLN A 482 -26.24 4.73 -12.80
C GLN A 482 -26.95 3.60 -13.54
N LEU A 483 -27.25 2.48 -12.87
CA LEU A 483 -27.99 1.36 -13.45
C LEU A 483 -29.43 1.76 -13.82
N ALA A 484 -30.17 2.38 -12.91
CA ALA A 484 -31.54 2.82 -13.15
C ALA A 484 -31.62 3.86 -14.28
N SER A 485 -30.69 4.82 -14.30
CA SER A 485 -30.57 5.78 -15.41
C SER A 485 -30.30 5.07 -16.74
N SER A 486 -29.46 4.03 -16.76
CA SER A 486 -29.19 3.24 -17.97
C SER A 486 -30.39 2.41 -18.46
N PHE A 487 -31.31 2.07 -17.56
CA PHE A 487 -32.61 1.45 -17.87
C PHE A 487 -33.64 2.50 -18.35
N GLY A 488 -33.29 3.78 -18.36
CA GLY A 488 -34.16 4.89 -18.78
C GLY A 488 -35.16 5.33 -17.72
N LEU A 489 -34.94 5.00 -16.44
CA LEU A 489 -35.84 5.36 -15.34
C LEU A 489 -35.61 6.80 -14.89
N THR A 490 -36.64 7.40 -14.29
CA THR A 490 -36.51 8.71 -13.67
C THR A 490 -35.97 8.54 -12.25
N VAL A 491 -34.76 9.03 -12.00
CA VAL A 491 -34.11 8.85 -10.69
C VAL A 491 -34.06 10.16 -9.93
N VAL A 492 -34.58 10.14 -8.71
CA VAL A 492 -34.41 11.19 -7.72
C VAL A 492 -33.37 10.74 -6.71
N ALA A 493 -32.38 11.58 -6.43
CA ALA A 493 -31.36 11.31 -5.43
C ALA A 493 -31.50 12.26 -4.23
N THR A 494 -31.20 11.80 -3.02
CA THR A 494 -31.07 12.69 -1.86
C THR A 494 -29.60 12.92 -1.51
N THR A 495 -29.25 14.11 -1.02
CA THR A 495 -27.88 14.41 -0.57
C THR A 495 -27.86 15.52 0.49
N SER A 496 -26.69 15.80 1.06
CA SER A 496 -26.47 16.80 2.12
C SER A 496 -25.78 18.09 1.67
N SER A 497 -25.37 18.19 0.41
CA SER A 497 -24.70 19.38 -0.12
C SER A 497 -24.96 19.60 -1.60
N GLN A 498 -24.91 20.87 -2.01
CA GLN A 498 -25.06 21.25 -3.42
C GLN A 498 -23.94 20.68 -4.30
N GLU A 499 -22.71 20.62 -3.81
CA GLU A 499 -21.58 20.04 -4.55
C GLU A 499 -21.85 18.58 -4.93
N LYS A 500 -22.33 17.78 -3.96
CA LYS A 500 -22.72 16.39 -4.19
C LYS A 500 -23.93 16.28 -5.12
N ALA A 501 -24.86 17.24 -5.07
CA ALA A 501 -26.01 17.27 -5.97
C ALA A 501 -25.59 17.41 -7.44
N GLU A 502 -24.62 18.28 -7.74
CA GLU A 502 -24.11 18.44 -9.11
C GLU A 502 -23.37 17.19 -9.60
N LYS A 503 -22.61 16.50 -8.72
CA LYS A 503 -22.02 15.20 -9.06
C LYS A 503 -23.10 14.15 -9.37
N LEU A 504 -24.17 14.07 -8.57
CA LEU A 504 -25.28 13.13 -8.79
C LEU A 504 -26.02 13.37 -10.11
N LYS A 505 -26.28 14.64 -10.48
CA LYS A 505 -26.90 14.97 -11.78
C LYS A 505 -26.07 14.49 -12.96
N LYS A 506 -24.74 14.69 -12.91
CA LYS A 506 -23.80 14.18 -13.93
C LYS A 506 -23.81 12.65 -14.05
N LEU A 507 -24.16 11.95 -12.98
CA LEU A 507 -24.25 10.49 -12.92
C LEU A 507 -25.63 9.95 -13.31
N GLY A 508 -26.57 10.81 -13.69
CA GLY A 508 -27.88 10.42 -14.23
C GLY A 508 -29.08 10.74 -13.33
N ALA A 509 -28.90 11.51 -12.25
CA ALA A 509 -30.03 11.93 -11.42
C ALA A 509 -30.86 12.98 -12.15
N THR A 510 -32.16 12.72 -12.31
CA THR A 510 -33.11 13.66 -12.93
C THR A 510 -33.43 14.81 -11.98
N HIS A 511 -33.62 14.49 -10.70
CA HIS A 511 -33.81 15.48 -9.63
C HIS A 511 -32.95 15.14 -8.42
N VAL A 512 -32.63 16.16 -7.63
CA VAL A 512 -31.90 15.99 -6.37
C VAL A 512 -32.60 16.75 -5.26
N VAL A 513 -32.79 16.09 -4.11
CA VAL A 513 -33.34 16.69 -2.88
C VAL A 513 -32.22 16.86 -1.86
N ASN A 514 -32.03 18.07 -1.36
CA ASN A 514 -31.11 18.31 -0.25
C ASN A 514 -31.83 18.06 1.07
N TYR A 515 -31.62 16.88 1.67
CA TYR A 515 -32.36 16.50 2.87
C TYR A 515 -32.03 17.39 4.09
N ARG A 516 -30.96 18.20 4.07
CA ARG A 516 -30.68 19.14 5.16
C ARG A 516 -31.58 20.36 5.16
N GLU A 517 -32.14 20.73 4.01
CA GLU A 517 -33.03 21.88 3.91
C GLU A 517 -34.40 21.59 4.54
N ASN A 518 -34.86 20.34 4.45
CA ASN A 518 -36.12 19.87 5.04
C ASN A 518 -35.94 18.55 5.81
N ALA A 519 -35.07 18.54 6.83
CA ALA A 519 -34.66 17.32 7.54
C ALA A 519 -35.80 16.44 8.09
N THR A 520 -36.93 17.04 8.45
CA THR A 520 -38.08 16.32 9.03
C THR A 520 -39.14 15.89 8.01
N SER A 521 -39.02 16.28 6.74
CA SER A 521 -40.07 16.04 5.73
C SER A 521 -39.55 15.87 4.30
N TRP A 522 -38.25 15.57 4.14
CA TRP A 522 -37.64 15.37 2.81
C TRP A 522 -38.32 14.25 2.01
N GLY A 523 -38.95 13.26 2.65
CA GLY A 523 -39.70 12.20 1.98
C GLY A 523 -40.93 12.73 1.24
N LYS A 524 -41.68 13.64 1.88
CA LYS A 524 -42.82 14.34 1.25
C LYS A 524 -42.38 15.27 0.13
N GLU A 525 -41.28 15.99 0.33
CA GLU A 525 -40.66 16.82 -0.71
C GLU A 525 -40.28 15.98 -1.93
N ALA A 526 -39.54 14.89 -1.74
CA ALA A 526 -39.15 13.98 -2.81
C ALA A 526 -40.39 13.42 -3.53
N ARG A 527 -41.42 13.02 -2.79
CA ARG A 527 -42.69 12.55 -3.36
C ARG A 527 -43.39 13.60 -4.22
N SER A 528 -43.36 14.86 -3.81
CA SER A 528 -43.98 15.96 -4.58
C SER A 528 -43.39 16.17 -5.97
N LEU A 529 -42.16 15.70 -6.21
CA LEU A 529 -41.52 15.73 -7.53
C LEU A 529 -42.11 14.71 -8.50
N THR A 530 -42.71 13.64 -7.98
CA THR A 530 -43.31 12.59 -8.81
C THR A 530 -44.63 13.08 -9.43
N PRO A 531 -45.04 12.56 -10.60
CA PRO A 531 -46.30 12.94 -11.24
C PRO A 531 -47.49 12.80 -10.28
N ASN A 532 -48.24 13.89 -10.11
CA ASN A 532 -49.38 14.00 -9.19
C ASN A 532 -49.06 13.69 -7.71
N GLY A 533 -47.77 13.71 -7.32
CA GLY A 533 -47.35 13.40 -5.95
C GLY A 533 -47.65 11.96 -5.53
N VAL A 534 -47.70 11.00 -6.46
CA VAL A 534 -48.08 9.62 -6.17
C VAL A 534 -47.01 8.86 -5.39
N GLY A 535 -45.73 9.21 -5.56
CA GLY A 535 -44.59 8.59 -4.90
C GLY A 535 -43.78 7.66 -5.80
N PHE A 536 -42.74 7.06 -5.24
CA PHE A 536 -41.75 6.26 -5.97
C PHE A 536 -42.14 4.79 -6.11
N ASP A 537 -41.88 4.19 -7.29
CA ASP A 537 -42.01 2.76 -7.54
C ASP A 537 -41.06 1.93 -6.67
N MET A 538 -39.85 2.45 -6.49
CA MET A 538 -38.79 1.82 -5.72
C MET A 538 -37.99 2.88 -4.97
N ILE A 539 -37.61 2.56 -3.74
CA ILE A 539 -36.69 3.36 -2.93
C ILE A 539 -35.54 2.45 -2.51
N VAL A 540 -34.30 2.90 -2.68
CA VAL A 540 -33.12 2.24 -2.11
C VAL A 540 -32.72 2.97 -0.83
N ASP A 541 -32.99 2.32 0.30
CA ASP A 541 -32.78 2.87 1.64
C ASP A 541 -31.49 2.33 2.26
N ILE A 542 -30.59 3.26 2.65
CA ILE A 542 -29.29 2.95 3.23
C ILE A 542 -29.18 3.34 4.72
N GLY A 543 -30.12 4.16 5.22
CA GLY A 543 -30.07 4.69 6.58
C GLY A 543 -30.76 3.77 7.60
N GLY A 544 -31.60 2.84 7.14
CA GLY A 544 -32.36 1.95 8.00
C GLY A 544 -33.42 2.73 8.76
N ASP A 545 -33.63 2.42 10.04
CA ASP A 545 -34.69 3.02 10.85
C ASP A 545 -34.65 4.56 10.92
N GLU A 546 -33.47 5.20 10.75
CA GLU A 546 -33.34 6.67 10.67
C GLU A 546 -34.10 7.27 9.48
N THR A 547 -34.02 6.63 8.32
CA THR A 547 -34.54 7.13 7.04
C THR A 547 -35.85 6.47 6.63
N LEU A 548 -36.13 5.28 7.17
CA LEU A 548 -37.23 4.44 6.72
C LEU A 548 -38.60 5.08 6.91
N LYS A 549 -38.79 5.93 7.94
CA LYS A 549 -40.01 6.72 8.11
C LYS A 549 -40.26 7.67 6.93
N GLN A 550 -39.21 8.31 6.42
CA GLN A 550 -39.30 9.22 5.29
C GLN A 550 -39.46 8.46 3.97
N SER A 551 -38.83 7.29 3.85
CA SER A 551 -39.05 6.37 2.74
C SER A 551 -40.51 5.91 2.65
N LEU A 552 -41.15 5.63 3.79
CA LEU A 552 -42.59 5.34 3.84
C LEU A 552 -43.44 6.53 3.38
N GLU A 553 -43.09 7.76 3.76
CA GLU A 553 -43.81 8.95 3.27
C GLU A 553 -43.62 9.18 1.75
N ALA A 554 -42.51 8.70 1.20
CA ALA A 554 -42.12 8.89 -0.20
C ALA A 554 -42.64 7.80 -1.15
N VAL A 555 -42.84 6.58 -0.66
CA VAL A 555 -43.23 5.43 -1.50
C VAL A 555 -44.66 5.56 -2.01
N ARG A 556 -44.89 5.10 -3.25
CA ARG A 556 -46.26 4.99 -3.76
C ARG A 556 -46.96 3.74 -3.23
N PRO A 557 -48.31 3.70 -3.24
CA PRO A 557 -49.04 2.44 -3.04
C PRO A 557 -48.56 1.34 -3.99
N TYR A 558 -48.32 0.16 -3.43
CA TYR A 558 -47.70 -1.01 -4.06
C TYR A 558 -46.27 -0.80 -4.58
N GLY A 559 -45.60 0.27 -4.13
CA GLY A 559 -44.16 0.46 -4.32
C GLY A 559 -43.34 -0.42 -3.37
N SER A 560 -42.02 -0.41 -3.58
CA SER A 560 -41.08 -1.20 -2.77
C SER A 560 -39.98 -0.34 -2.15
N ILE A 561 -39.59 -0.66 -0.93
CA ILE A 561 -38.43 -0.09 -0.23
C ILE A 561 -37.41 -1.21 -0.08
N GLN A 562 -36.27 -1.05 -0.75
CA GLN A 562 -35.13 -1.95 -0.77
C GLN A 562 -34.16 -1.52 0.33
N VAL A 563 -34.13 -2.25 1.44
CA VAL A 563 -33.27 -1.96 2.59
C VAL A 563 -31.92 -2.64 2.37
N VAL A 564 -30.88 -1.85 2.11
CA VAL A 564 -29.53 -2.33 1.76
C VAL A 564 -28.50 -2.10 2.87
N GLY A 565 -28.85 -1.36 3.91
CA GLY A 565 -27.98 -1.13 5.07
C GLY A 565 -28.67 -0.33 6.17
N ALA A 566 -28.00 -0.26 7.33
CA ALA A 566 -28.35 0.62 8.44
C ALA A 566 -27.07 1.31 8.91
N VAL A 567 -26.82 2.52 8.40
CA VAL A 567 -25.65 3.33 8.82
C VAL A 567 -25.90 3.98 10.20
N ALA A 568 -27.16 4.16 10.58
CA ALA A 568 -27.56 4.78 11.83
C ALA A 568 -27.49 3.82 13.02
N GLN A 569 -27.07 4.34 14.18
CA GLN A 569 -27.14 3.62 15.46
C GLN A 569 -28.18 4.32 16.36
N ASN A 570 -28.90 3.54 17.18
CA ASN A 570 -29.82 4.03 18.23
C ASN A 570 -31.08 4.77 17.73
N THR A 571 -31.74 4.27 16.69
CA THR A 571 -33.01 4.81 16.19
C THR A 571 -34.21 3.94 16.58
N GLU A 572 -35.38 4.56 16.72
CA GLU A 572 -36.62 3.83 16.99
C GLU A 572 -37.01 2.96 15.78
N PRO A 573 -37.32 1.66 15.99
CA PRO A 573 -37.72 0.78 14.89
C PRO A 573 -38.99 1.24 14.20
N VAL A 574 -39.01 1.16 12.87
CA VAL A 574 -40.25 1.39 12.11
C VAL A 574 -41.22 0.22 12.28
N SER A 575 -42.45 0.52 12.71
CA SER A 575 -43.50 -0.48 12.90
C SER A 575 -43.88 -1.18 11.59
N MET A 576 -44.07 -2.50 11.63
CA MET A 576 -44.61 -3.29 10.52
C MET A 576 -45.98 -2.76 10.03
N MET A 577 -46.75 -2.13 10.93
CA MET A 577 -47.99 -1.46 10.57
C MET A 577 -47.77 -0.36 9.53
N GLY A 578 -46.60 0.28 9.50
CA GLY A 578 -46.21 1.26 8.48
C GLY A 578 -46.29 0.68 7.06
N ALA A 579 -45.82 -0.55 6.85
CA ALA A 579 -45.90 -1.19 5.54
C ALA A 579 -47.36 -1.37 5.07
N LEU A 580 -48.28 -1.71 5.99
CA LEU A 580 -49.71 -1.79 5.69
C LEU A 580 -50.31 -0.41 5.42
N MET A 581 -50.03 0.58 6.27
CA MET A 581 -50.58 1.94 6.16
C MET A 581 -50.18 2.64 4.86
N PHE A 582 -48.98 2.36 4.36
CA PHE A 582 -48.50 2.87 3.06
C PHE A 582 -48.69 1.87 1.91
N THR A 583 -49.25 0.68 2.20
CA THR A 583 -49.50 -0.40 1.24
C THR A 583 -48.27 -0.69 0.38
N CYS A 584 -47.12 -0.92 1.00
CA CYS A 584 -45.85 -1.11 0.30
C CYS A 584 -45.14 -2.41 0.72
N THR A 585 -44.15 -2.82 -0.06
CA THR A 585 -43.24 -3.91 0.32
C THR A 585 -41.95 -3.34 0.90
N ILE A 586 -41.52 -3.83 2.05
CA ILE A 586 -40.18 -3.57 2.59
C ILE A 586 -39.36 -4.85 2.41
N ARG A 587 -38.26 -4.79 1.66
CA ARG A 587 -37.42 -5.95 1.35
C ARG A 587 -36.00 -5.72 1.86
N GLY A 588 -35.58 -6.56 2.81
CA GLY A 588 -34.17 -6.74 3.15
C GLY A 588 -33.55 -7.83 2.27
N PHE A 589 -32.30 -7.63 1.87
CA PHE A 589 -31.52 -8.61 1.11
C PHE A 589 -30.03 -8.28 1.23
N LEU A 590 -29.18 -9.22 0.84
CA LEU A 590 -27.73 -9.02 0.74
C LEU A 590 -27.29 -9.25 -0.71
N MET A 591 -26.38 -8.40 -1.20
CA MET A 591 -25.69 -8.57 -2.49
C MET A 591 -26.63 -9.06 -3.61
N GLY A 592 -26.15 -9.95 -4.48
CA GLY A 592 -26.95 -10.75 -5.42
C GLY A 592 -26.28 -12.11 -5.60
N SER A 593 -26.91 -12.99 -6.37
CA SER A 593 -26.38 -14.32 -6.68
C SER A 593 -25.20 -14.27 -7.66
N HIS A 594 -24.43 -15.35 -7.76
CA HIS A 594 -23.31 -15.45 -8.71
C HIS A 594 -23.74 -15.23 -10.17
N ASN A 595 -24.90 -15.79 -10.56
CA ASN A 595 -25.46 -15.56 -11.89
C ASN A 595 -25.92 -14.11 -12.09
N GLN A 596 -26.53 -13.47 -11.08
CA GLN A 596 -26.82 -12.04 -11.14
C GLN A 596 -25.56 -11.20 -11.35
N TYR A 597 -24.42 -11.63 -10.79
CA TYR A 597 -23.15 -10.95 -11.01
C TYR A 597 -22.68 -11.08 -12.47
N LYS A 598 -22.76 -12.28 -13.04
CA LYS A 598 -22.46 -12.54 -14.46
C LYS A 598 -23.36 -11.70 -15.38
N ASP A 599 -24.65 -11.59 -15.06
CA ASP A 599 -25.59 -10.76 -15.81
C ASP A 599 -25.23 -9.27 -15.76
N LEU A 600 -24.86 -8.78 -14.57
CA LEU A 600 -24.38 -7.42 -14.37
C LEU A 600 -23.11 -7.15 -15.20
N VAL A 601 -22.14 -8.06 -15.20
CA VAL A 601 -20.90 -7.93 -15.98
C VAL A 601 -21.21 -7.78 -17.47
N ARG A 602 -22.06 -8.66 -18.02
CA ARG A 602 -22.49 -8.57 -19.42
C ARG A 602 -23.16 -7.23 -19.72
N TYR A 603 -24.06 -6.80 -18.84
CA TYR A 603 -24.77 -5.54 -19.01
C TYR A 603 -23.85 -4.31 -18.98
N ILE A 604 -22.85 -4.29 -18.09
CA ILE A 604 -21.84 -3.24 -18.02
C ILE A 604 -21.08 -3.13 -19.35
N ASP A 605 -20.64 -4.25 -19.92
CA ASP A 605 -19.93 -4.26 -21.21
C ASP A 605 -20.83 -3.84 -22.37
N GLU A 606 -22.08 -4.33 -22.42
CA GLU A 606 -23.07 -3.97 -23.45
C GLU A 606 -23.39 -2.46 -23.45
N LYS A 607 -23.58 -1.88 -22.26
CA LYS A 607 -23.92 -0.47 -22.09
C LYS A 607 -22.69 0.45 -21.96
N LYS A 608 -21.49 -0.13 -21.87
CA LYS A 608 -20.23 0.57 -21.58
C LYS A 608 -20.36 1.48 -20.36
N LEU A 609 -21.06 1.00 -19.32
CA LEU A 609 -21.21 1.76 -18.09
C LEU A 609 -19.87 1.96 -17.43
N LYS A 610 -19.63 3.14 -16.88
CA LYS A 610 -18.41 3.49 -16.16
C LYS A 610 -18.72 3.68 -14.69
N PRO A 611 -18.43 2.69 -13.83
CA PRO A 611 -18.61 2.83 -12.40
C PRO A 611 -17.88 4.03 -11.84
N ALA A 612 -18.62 4.90 -11.14
CA ALA A 612 -18.02 5.97 -10.37
C ALA A 612 -17.32 5.39 -9.13
N TYR A 613 -16.21 6.01 -8.74
CA TYR A 613 -15.50 5.77 -7.49
C TYR A 613 -14.97 7.11 -6.96
N ASP A 614 -14.40 7.10 -5.76
CA ASP A 614 -13.88 8.31 -5.12
C ASP A 614 -12.67 8.89 -5.87
N ASP A 615 -12.58 10.22 -5.96
CA ASP A 615 -11.49 10.91 -6.64
C ASP A 615 -10.10 10.62 -6.03
N ASN A 616 -10.04 10.25 -4.73
CA ASN A 616 -8.82 9.83 -4.06
C ASN A 616 -8.60 8.32 -4.21
N VAL A 617 -7.63 7.97 -5.06
CA VAL A 617 -7.09 6.62 -5.18
C VAL A 617 -5.95 6.45 -4.18
N PHE A 618 -6.03 5.40 -3.36
CA PHE A 618 -4.99 5.03 -2.41
C PHE A 618 -4.11 3.93 -2.99
N GLU A 619 -2.83 3.89 -2.62
CA GLU A 619 -1.97 2.75 -2.93
C GLU A 619 -2.10 1.67 -1.85
N LEU A 620 -1.66 0.43 -2.11
CA LEU A 620 -1.77 -0.68 -1.15
C LEU A 620 -1.20 -0.30 0.23
N ILE A 621 -0.08 0.42 0.27
CA ILE A 621 0.56 0.85 1.52
C ILE A 621 -0.27 1.88 2.31
N ASP A 622 -1.20 2.57 1.66
CA ASP A 622 -2.03 3.62 2.25
C ASP A 622 -3.34 3.06 2.84
N ALA A 623 -3.46 1.74 3.02
CA ALA A 623 -4.71 1.11 3.43
C ALA A 623 -5.34 1.73 4.70
N LYS A 624 -4.54 2.06 5.73
CA LYS A 624 -5.07 2.72 6.93
C LYS A 624 -5.71 4.08 6.62
N GLU A 625 -5.14 4.85 5.70
CA GLU A 625 -5.73 6.13 5.27
C GLU A 625 -7.04 5.93 4.50
N ALA A 626 -7.10 4.90 3.64
CA ALA A 626 -8.34 4.51 2.96
C ALA A 626 -9.45 4.16 3.96
N TYR A 627 -9.11 3.40 5.02
CA TYR A 627 -10.02 3.09 6.14
C TYR A 627 -10.47 4.36 6.89
N ARG A 628 -9.56 5.29 7.21
CA ARG A 628 -9.90 6.58 7.85
C ARG A 628 -10.89 7.38 7.01
N LYS A 629 -10.61 7.53 5.71
CA LYS A 629 -11.49 8.27 4.80
C LYS A 629 -12.89 7.66 4.72
N LEU A 630 -12.98 6.32 4.73
CA LEU A 630 -14.27 5.64 4.80
C LEU A 630 -14.98 5.92 6.13
N LYS A 631 -14.29 5.78 7.27
CA LYS A 631 -14.83 6.01 8.63
C LYS A 631 -15.35 7.43 8.82
N GLU A 632 -14.64 8.42 8.29
CA GLU A 632 -15.02 9.83 8.38
C GLU A 632 -16.18 10.22 7.44
N GLN A 633 -16.62 9.31 6.57
CA GLN A 633 -17.70 9.54 5.58
C GLN A 633 -17.43 10.74 4.65
N LYS A 634 -16.14 11.09 4.45
CA LYS A 634 -15.71 12.17 3.55
C LYS A 634 -15.53 11.72 2.09
N HIS A 635 -15.82 10.45 1.80
CA HIS A 635 -15.72 9.91 0.46
C HIS A 635 -16.97 10.21 -0.38
N PHE A 636 -16.80 10.15 -1.70
CA PHE A 636 -17.85 10.13 -2.70
C PHE A 636 -17.86 8.74 -3.35
N VAL A 637 -19.00 8.04 -3.29
CA VAL A 637 -19.19 6.68 -3.79
C VAL A 637 -18.40 5.63 -3.03
N LYS A 638 -17.21 5.26 -3.51
CA LYS A 638 -16.46 4.10 -3.03
C LYS A 638 -14.97 4.39 -3.00
N VAL A 639 -14.34 4.09 -1.86
CA VAL A 639 -12.89 4.23 -1.69
C VAL A 639 -12.20 3.06 -2.37
N VAL A 640 -11.29 3.36 -3.29
CA VAL A 640 -10.53 2.37 -4.08
C VAL A 640 -9.06 2.37 -3.67
N ILE A 641 -8.46 1.18 -3.73
CA ILE A 641 -7.04 0.94 -3.49
C ILE A 641 -6.45 0.34 -4.76
N ARG A 642 -5.44 1.00 -5.32
CA ARG A 642 -4.55 0.42 -6.33
C ARG A 642 -3.57 -0.51 -5.62
N ILE A 643 -3.49 -1.75 -6.08
CA ILE A 643 -2.69 -2.80 -5.44
C ILE A 643 -1.35 -2.96 -6.14
N ASP A 644 -1.38 -3.06 -7.47
CA ASP A 644 -0.17 -3.20 -8.27
C ASP A 644 -0.25 -2.36 -9.54
N HIS A 645 0.91 -2.03 -10.10
CA HIS A 645 1.03 -1.35 -11.38
C HIS A 645 1.21 -2.41 -12.47
N ASP A 646 0.40 -2.34 -13.51
CA ASP A 646 0.72 -3.00 -14.79
C ASP A 646 1.73 -2.14 -15.58
#